data_AF-A0A7H8JTA6-F1
#
_entry.id   AF-A0A7H8JTA6-F1
#
_cell.length_a   1.000
_cell.length_b   1.000
_cell.length_c   1.000
_cell.angle_alpha   90.00
_cell.angle_beta   90.00
_cell.angle_gamma   90.00
#
_symmetry.space_group_name_H-M   'P 1'
#
loop_
_entity.id
_entity.type
_entity.pdbx_description
1 polymer ?
#
loop_
_entity_poly.entity_id
_entity_poly.type
_entity_poly.pdbx_seq_one_letter_code
_entity_poly.pdbx_strand_id
1 'polypeptide(L)'
;MSAEEERDALAPPTASPPAPPTASPTALYDKVLRLLGDCPDGIPPQGGFSLPSPSQSAAHKKPPSGREAKEALREALSPLPDDADTLHRRFERLGIRYRHRNPIRFAVAELPLPESQFDAARRLARQLVRTSADMPAVLTGLALLARVGEAEDVPHLFRLGLVREFTKPAVHALDNLDSRAAAVVWLTVYADRDELRPLIRTLRAEEGQAIRTELVACPFTHRFVCGAEARRLAEASQLPHLLDQLPSDADLLARAGRLLVRMGCAPDDAHHLLHCHDALGLYDRVVTRAGLLPATLDNAALLLSLALDLSSGTGVLLDWPPGRRATLLDALERLLAEPRWASANLAVAGAPADAPPDASGEATGRRGRRATREPKPRTRANWIRRTRQRPFRLTAEPPGRLRIEVVVNDPAKRQSVQARILVDGRPLIPAAFRIGAALGPAYVLDGGKLRATAEPRTVQLAVADCAEGCCGGFGVTIRHDADDADDADEVGEVVWELRRTLPWSKPDALELGPVLLTHRFDSAAYDAEIARAEADHSWSWPARTLARLIKEGLAEKPELLSRWGLERGRIATDFSDPDVVEMTFLRLPDTESGNPEPPEDIRHHHWRIRDDGTPPEAQAAAVLRRLAEEDPRSRPPQEATAATAQEAPAQEP
;
A
#
# COMPACT_ATOMS: atom_id res chain seq x y z
N MET A 1 -38.94 -30.88 83.79
CA MET A 1 -39.24 -30.43 82.42
C MET A 1 -38.80 -29.00 82.28
N SER A 2 -37.64 -28.65 81.71
CA SER A 2 -36.34 -29.31 81.50
C SER A 2 -35.45 -28.14 81.03
N ALA A 3 -34.33 -27.79 81.68
CA ALA A 3 -33.08 -28.54 81.76
C ALA A 3 -32.47 -28.84 80.38
N GLU A 4 -32.24 -27.81 79.54
CA GLU A 4 -31.48 -27.98 78.29
C GLU A 4 -30.87 -26.67 77.74
N GLU A 5 -30.39 -25.77 78.60
CA GLU A 5 -29.80 -24.48 78.16
C GLU A 5 -28.38 -24.20 78.69
N GLU A 6 -27.64 -25.23 79.13
CA GLU A 6 -26.30 -25.00 79.68
C GLU A 6 -25.30 -26.14 79.40
N ARG A 7 -25.09 -26.47 78.12
CA ARG A 7 -23.91 -27.23 77.66
C ARG A 7 -23.48 -26.81 76.25
N ASP A 8 -23.02 -25.58 76.14
CA ASP A 8 -22.34 -25.08 74.96
C ASP A 8 -21.00 -24.42 75.39
N ALA A 9 -20.00 -25.26 75.69
CA ALA A 9 -18.61 -24.83 75.93
C ALA A 9 -17.64 -26.02 75.90
N LEU A 10 -17.18 -26.39 74.70
CA LEU A 10 -15.87 -26.97 74.31
C LEU A 10 -16.05 -27.93 73.12
N ALA A 11 -16.02 -27.39 71.91
CA ALA A 11 -15.63 -28.13 70.73
C ALA A 11 -14.45 -27.38 70.08
N PRO A 12 -13.33 -28.04 69.75
CA PRO A 12 -12.19 -27.39 69.12
C PRO A 12 -12.56 -26.97 67.68
N PRO A 13 -11.94 -25.91 67.13
CA PRO A 13 -12.22 -25.46 65.78
C PRO A 13 -11.89 -26.58 64.78
N THR A 14 -12.90 -27.05 64.07
CA THR A 14 -12.75 -27.89 62.88
C THR A 14 -11.90 -27.13 61.87
N ALA A 15 -10.73 -27.70 61.56
CA ALA A 15 -9.83 -27.19 60.55
C ALA A 15 -10.59 -26.96 59.23
N SER A 16 -10.53 -25.74 58.70
CA SER A 16 -11.02 -25.45 57.36
C SER A 16 -10.34 -26.41 56.36
N PRO A 17 -11.09 -26.99 55.41
CA PRO A 17 -10.48 -27.81 54.38
C PRO A 17 -9.43 -26.98 53.63
N PRO A 18 -8.26 -27.55 53.28
CA PRO A 18 -7.27 -26.85 52.49
C PRO A 18 -7.93 -26.34 51.21
N ALA A 19 -7.74 -25.05 50.91
CA ALA A 19 -8.13 -24.49 49.63
C ALA A 19 -7.58 -25.41 48.51
N PRO A 20 -8.38 -25.76 47.50
CA PRO A 20 -7.90 -26.59 46.41
C PRO A 20 -6.65 -25.94 45.82
N PRO A 21 -5.62 -26.73 45.46
CA PRO A 21 -4.42 -26.17 44.85
C PRO A 21 -4.85 -25.31 43.67
N THR A 22 -4.51 -24.02 43.71
CA THR A 22 -4.76 -23.10 42.61
C THR A 22 -4.13 -23.71 41.37
N ALA A 23 -4.95 -24.25 40.47
CA ALA A 23 -4.48 -24.89 39.26
C ALA A 23 -3.56 -23.90 38.55
N SER A 24 -2.31 -24.31 38.28
CA SER A 24 -1.35 -23.47 37.57
C SER A 24 -2.01 -22.92 36.31
N PRO A 25 -1.85 -21.61 36.02
CA PRO A 25 -2.52 -20.99 34.90
C PRO A 25 -2.13 -21.71 33.61
N THR A 26 -3.12 -22.21 32.86
CA THR A 26 -2.90 -22.93 31.61
C THR A 26 -2.08 -22.10 30.63
N ALA A 27 -1.01 -22.69 30.09
CA ALA A 27 -0.16 -22.06 29.09
C ALA A 27 -1.00 -21.57 27.90
N LEU A 28 -0.62 -20.41 27.34
CA LEU A 28 -1.36 -19.83 26.22
C LEU A 28 -1.31 -20.74 24.99
N TYR A 29 -0.19 -21.42 24.76
CA TYR A 29 -0.05 -22.40 23.68
C TYR A 29 -1.08 -23.53 23.78
N ASP A 30 -1.28 -24.10 24.97
CA ASP A 30 -2.27 -25.16 25.19
C ASP A 30 -3.70 -24.66 24.96
N LYS A 31 -3.99 -23.41 25.30
CA LYS A 31 -5.29 -22.78 24.97
C LYS A 31 -5.48 -22.69 23.46
N VAL A 32 -4.45 -22.32 22.71
CA VAL A 32 -4.49 -22.28 21.23
C VAL A 32 -4.74 -23.68 20.67
N LEU A 33 -4.08 -24.71 21.19
CA LEU A 33 -4.30 -26.10 20.75
C LEU A 33 -5.75 -26.54 20.96
N ARG A 34 -6.37 -26.18 22.09
CA ARG A 34 -7.81 -26.46 22.34
C ARG A 34 -8.70 -25.75 21.34
N LEU A 35 -8.49 -24.44 21.14
CA LEU A 35 -9.25 -23.64 20.17
C LEU A 35 -9.17 -24.21 18.74
N LEU A 36 -7.99 -24.72 18.36
CA LEU A 36 -7.81 -25.38 17.07
C LEU A 36 -8.53 -26.72 16.98
N GLY A 37 -8.53 -27.52 18.06
CA GLY A 37 -9.26 -28.78 18.13
C GLY A 37 -10.78 -28.60 18.08
N ASP A 38 -11.28 -27.47 18.56
CA ASP A 38 -12.72 -27.13 18.56
C ASP A 38 -13.20 -26.61 17.18
N CYS A 39 -12.29 -26.32 16.24
CA CYS A 39 -12.63 -25.85 14.90
C CYS A 39 -12.77 -27.01 13.90
N PRO A 40 -13.97 -27.27 13.35
CA PRO A 40 -14.21 -28.43 12.47
C PRO A 40 -13.36 -28.42 11.19
N ASP A 41 -13.11 -27.22 10.63
CA ASP A 41 -12.28 -27.05 9.42
C ASP A 41 -10.81 -26.73 9.75
N GLY A 42 -10.44 -26.64 11.04
CA GLY A 42 -9.12 -26.17 11.48
C GLY A 42 -8.80 -24.69 11.14
N ILE A 43 -9.76 -23.95 10.58
CA ILE A 43 -9.63 -22.53 10.25
C ILE A 43 -10.21 -21.68 11.39
N PRO A 44 -9.45 -20.70 11.93
CA PRO A 44 -10.00 -19.78 12.91
C PRO A 44 -11.14 -18.93 12.33
N PRO A 45 -11.97 -18.31 13.18
CA PRO A 45 -12.90 -17.30 12.71
C PRO A 45 -12.16 -16.14 12.04
N GLN A 46 -12.90 -15.36 11.25
CA GLN A 46 -12.39 -14.14 10.59
C GLN A 46 -11.71 -13.21 11.61
N GLY A 47 -10.47 -12.80 11.32
CA GLY A 47 -9.66 -12.01 12.24
C GLY A 47 -8.84 -12.82 13.25
N GLY A 48 -8.87 -14.16 13.17
CA GLY A 48 -8.14 -15.06 14.07
C GLY A 48 -8.87 -15.34 15.38
N PHE A 49 -8.34 -16.27 16.18
CA PHE A 49 -8.83 -16.47 17.54
C PHE A 49 -8.52 -15.25 18.40
N SER A 50 -9.43 -14.90 19.30
CA SER A 50 -9.20 -13.88 20.32
C SER A 50 -9.01 -14.57 21.66
N LEU A 51 -7.93 -14.25 22.37
CA LEU A 51 -7.78 -14.71 23.74
C LEU A 51 -8.63 -13.84 24.66
N PRO A 52 -9.34 -14.42 25.64
CA PRO A 52 -10.05 -13.63 26.64
C PRO A 52 -9.03 -12.72 27.33
N SER A 53 -9.25 -11.40 27.26
CA SER A 53 -8.40 -10.45 27.96
C SER A 53 -8.41 -10.83 29.44
N PRO A 54 -7.24 -11.01 30.08
CA PRO A 54 -7.22 -11.11 31.53
C PRO A 54 -7.89 -9.84 32.04
N SER A 55 -8.94 -10.01 32.85
CA SER A 55 -9.61 -8.91 33.52
C SER A 55 -8.53 -8.03 34.14
N GLN A 56 -8.59 -6.73 33.88
CA GLN A 56 -7.66 -5.74 34.41
C GLN A 56 -7.84 -5.67 35.93
N SER A 57 -7.39 -6.69 36.65
CA SER A 57 -7.56 -6.79 38.09
C SER A 57 -6.48 -5.95 38.78
N ALA A 58 -6.95 -4.81 39.27
CA ALA A 58 -6.51 -4.04 40.44
C ALA A 58 -5.02 -4.15 40.84
N ALA A 59 -4.19 -3.25 40.29
CA ALA A 59 -3.08 -2.66 41.02
C ALA A 59 -2.80 -1.24 40.49
N HIS A 60 -2.95 -0.24 41.37
CA HIS A 60 -2.96 1.21 41.12
C HIS A 60 -1.63 1.83 40.61
N LYS A 61 -0.68 1.07 40.06
CA LYS A 61 0.54 1.67 39.50
C LYS A 61 0.28 2.13 38.07
N LYS A 62 0.38 3.45 37.84
CA LYS A 62 0.37 4.05 36.51
C LYS A 62 1.43 3.30 35.68
N PRO A 63 1.04 2.63 34.59
CA PRO A 63 1.99 1.74 33.95
C PRO A 63 2.94 2.59 33.09
N PRO A 64 4.17 2.12 32.83
CA PRO A 64 5.26 2.95 32.32
C PRO A 64 4.92 3.61 30.99
N SER A 65 5.47 4.81 30.76
CA SER A 65 5.43 5.47 29.46
C SER A 65 6.17 4.64 28.39
N GLY A 66 6.00 4.98 27.10
CA GLY A 66 6.64 4.22 26.02
C GLY A 66 8.17 4.12 26.15
N ARG A 67 8.81 5.22 26.57
CA ARG A 67 10.25 5.31 26.83
C ARG A 67 10.67 4.51 28.07
N GLU A 68 9.96 4.69 29.18
CA GLU A 68 10.20 3.92 30.42
C GLU A 68 10.05 2.42 30.17
N ALA A 69 9.08 2.00 29.35
CA ALA A 69 8.90 0.61 28.98
C ALA A 69 10.10 0.07 28.17
N LYS A 70 10.70 0.86 27.26
CA LYS A 70 11.89 0.45 26.49
C LYS A 70 13.09 0.22 27.42
N GLU A 71 13.32 1.15 28.36
CA GLU A 71 14.39 1.03 29.36
C GLU A 71 14.18 -0.16 30.30
N ALA A 72 12.95 -0.32 30.82
CA ALA A 72 12.57 -1.45 31.66
C ALA A 72 12.71 -2.80 30.92
N LEU A 73 12.36 -2.85 29.62
CA LEU A 73 12.56 -4.06 28.82
C LEU A 73 14.04 -4.38 28.62
N ARG A 74 14.88 -3.37 28.42
CA ARG A 74 16.33 -3.56 28.33
C ARG A 74 16.90 -4.09 29.65
N GLU A 75 16.46 -3.55 30.79
CA GLU A 75 16.80 -4.07 32.13
C GLU A 75 16.32 -5.53 32.30
N ALA A 76 15.08 -5.83 31.90
CA ALA A 76 14.52 -7.16 32.05
C ALA A 76 15.29 -8.23 31.24
N LEU A 77 15.79 -7.85 30.06
CA LEU A 77 16.46 -8.74 29.10
C LEU A 77 17.99 -8.75 29.22
N SER A 78 18.61 -7.90 30.06
CA SER A 78 20.06 -7.78 30.17
C SER A 78 20.55 -8.03 31.61
N PRO A 79 21.35 -9.09 31.87
CA PRO A 79 21.65 -10.19 30.95
C PRO A 79 20.39 -11.03 30.64
N LEU A 80 20.44 -11.75 29.52
CA LEU A 80 19.33 -12.63 29.11
C LEU A 80 19.13 -13.69 30.19
N PRO A 81 17.90 -13.86 30.73
CA PRO A 81 17.65 -14.82 31.80
C PRO A 81 17.75 -16.25 31.28
N ASP A 82 18.21 -17.17 32.13
CA ASP A 82 18.38 -18.58 31.76
C ASP A 82 17.04 -19.34 31.70
N ASP A 83 15.99 -18.81 32.32
CA ASP A 83 14.69 -19.46 32.46
C ASP A 83 13.50 -18.48 32.34
N ALA A 84 12.34 -19.03 31.97
CA ALA A 84 11.12 -18.24 31.80
C ALA A 84 10.61 -17.61 33.10
N ASP A 85 10.72 -18.27 34.25
CA ASP A 85 10.17 -17.77 35.52
C ASP A 85 10.89 -16.50 35.98
N THR A 86 12.20 -16.45 35.77
CA THR A 86 13.01 -15.26 36.02
C THR A 86 12.56 -14.08 35.17
N LEU A 87 12.26 -14.30 33.88
CA LEU A 87 11.74 -13.24 33.02
C LEU A 87 10.36 -12.75 33.47
N HIS A 88 9.47 -13.68 33.85
CA HIS A 88 8.14 -13.32 34.36
C HIS A 88 8.21 -12.44 35.61
N ARG A 89 9.05 -12.81 36.59
CA ARG A 89 9.27 -12.01 37.80
C ARG A 89 9.81 -10.62 37.46
N ARG A 90 10.72 -10.51 36.48
CA ARG A 90 11.23 -9.20 36.01
C ARG A 90 10.13 -8.36 35.37
N PHE A 91 9.32 -8.95 34.49
CA PHE A 91 8.20 -8.25 33.84
C PHE A 91 7.14 -7.77 34.83
N GLU A 92 6.78 -8.60 35.82
CA GLU A 92 5.86 -8.23 36.87
C GLU A 92 6.40 -7.06 37.70
N ARG A 93 7.66 -7.17 38.16
CA ARG A 93 8.34 -6.12 38.93
C ARG A 93 8.37 -4.78 38.18
N LEU A 94 8.61 -4.82 36.88
CA LEU A 94 8.77 -3.65 36.02
C LEU A 94 7.44 -3.18 35.38
N GLY A 95 6.33 -3.84 35.68
CA GLY A 95 5.01 -3.46 35.16
C GLY A 95 4.86 -3.63 33.64
N ILE A 96 5.59 -4.57 33.04
CA ILE A 96 5.48 -4.85 31.60
C ILE A 96 4.19 -5.63 31.33
N ARG A 97 3.30 -5.05 30.51
CA ARG A 97 2.00 -5.62 30.11
C ARG A 97 1.88 -5.76 28.58
N TYR A 98 0.83 -6.43 28.11
CA TYR A 98 0.53 -6.62 26.68
C TYR A 98 0.53 -5.33 25.84
N ARG A 99 0.09 -4.21 26.42
CA ARG A 99 0.11 -2.90 25.74
C ARG A 99 1.51 -2.47 25.26
N HIS A 100 2.58 -3.04 25.84
CA HIS A 100 3.97 -2.81 25.45
C HIS A 100 4.47 -3.78 24.37
N ARG A 101 3.59 -4.46 23.61
CA ARG A 101 3.95 -5.38 22.52
C ARG A 101 4.93 -4.81 21.50
N ASN A 102 4.79 -3.54 21.13
CA ASN A 102 5.70 -2.88 20.18
C ASN A 102 7.07 -2.62 20.84
N PRO A 103 7.15 -1.99 22.04
CA PRO A 103 8.39 -1.90 22.80
C PRO A 103 9.13 -3.23 22.99
N ILE A 104 8.43 -4.34 23.29
CA ILE A 104 9.03 -5.67 23.44
C ILE A 104 9.78 -6.08 22.18
N ARG A 105 9.13 -5.96 21.02
CA ARG A 105 9.74 -6.31 19.72
C ARG A 105 11.01 -5.48 19.47
N PHE A 106 10.97 -4.17 19.71
CA PHE A 106 12.14 -3.31 19.50
C PHE A 106 13.28 -3.62 20.47
N ALA A 107 12.97 -3.80 21.76
CA ALA A 107 13.97 -4.12 22.77
C ALA A 107 14.68 -5.46 22.46
N VAL A 108 13.94 -6.47 22.00
CA VAL A 108 14.54 -7.75 21.57
C VAL A 108 15.35 -7.60 20.29
N ALA A 109 14.93 -6.75 19.33
CA ALA A 109 15.70 -6.50 18.12
C ALA A 109 17.04 -5.80 18.40
N GLU A 110 17.06 -4.86 19.37
CA GLU A 110 18.27 -4.13 19.80
C GLU A 110 19.17 -4.93 20.76
N LEU A 111 18.72 -6.07 21.27
CA LEU A 111 19.45 -6.83 22.27
C LEU A 111 20.78 -7.36 21.68
N PRO A 112 21.95 -7.01 22.23
CA PRO A 112 23.22 -7.58 21.80
C PRO A 112 23.23 -9.07 22.12
N LEU A 113 23.22 -9.89 21.07
CA LEU A 113 23.15 -11.34 21.18
C LEU A 113 24.33 -11.91 20.37
N PRO A 114 25.45 -12.27 21.02
CA PRO A 114 26.54 -12.94 20.34
C PRO A 114 26.14 -14.37 19.94
N GLU A 115 26.74 -14.92 18.88
CA GLU A 115 26.43 -16.26 18.38
C GLU A 115 26.52 -17.34 19.46
N SER A 116 27.47 -17.20 20.41
CA SER A 116 27.64 -18.10 21.55
C SER A 116 26.42 -18.19 22.49
N GLN A 117 25.51 -17.22 22.41
CA GLN A 117 24.28 -17.18 23.20
C GLN A 117 23.03 -17.59 22.40
N PHE A 118 23.14 -17.89 21.10
CA PHE A 118 21.98 -18.21 20.26
C PHE A 118 21.22 -19.44 20.77
N ASP A 119 21.92 -20.49 21.20
CA ASP A 119 21.27 -21.70 21.70
C ASP A 119 20.54 -21.45 23.03
N ALA A 120 21.13 -20.65 23.93
CA ALA A 120 20.49 -20.27 25.19
C ALA A 120 19.23 -19.43 24.93
N ALA A 121 19.33 -18.45 24.05
CA ALA A 121 18.20 -17.62 23.65
C ALA A 121 17.10 -18.43 22.95
N ARG A 122 17.45 -19.39 22.10
CA ARG A 122 16.49 -20.28 21.43
C ARG A 122 15.77 -21.17 22.44
N ARG A 123 16.50 -21.76 23.40
CA ARG A 123 15.90 -22.55 24.49
C ARG A 123 14.92 -21.71 25.32
N LEU A 124 15.32 -20.51 25.74
CA LEU A 124 14.44 -19.59 26.46
C LEU A 124 13.21 -19.24 25.63
N ALA A 125 13.40 -18.91 24.35
CA ALA A 125 12.30 -18.52 23.46
C ALA A 125 11.28 -19.65 23.29
N ARG A 126 11.75 -20.90 23.09
CA ARG A 126 10.91 -22.11 23.04
C ARG A 126 10.15 -22.32 24.35
N GLN A 127 10.82 -22.14 25.50
CA GLN A 127 10.18 -22.26 26.80
C GLN A 127 9.07 -21.21 26.97
N LEU A 128 9.35 -19.94 26.66
CA LEU A 128 8.38 -18.84 26.74
C LEU A 128 7.17 -19.08 25.83
N VAL A 129 7.40 -19.52 24.59
CA VAL A 129 6.31 -19.80 23.63
C VAL A 129 5.43 -20.97 24.05
N ARG A 130 6.02 -22.03 24.62
CA ARG A 130 5.29 -23.28 24.92
C ARG A 130 4.64 -23.29 26.30
N THR A 131 5.29 -22.71 27.31
CA THR A 131 4.90 -22.90 28.72
C THR A 131 4.31 -21.64 29.37
N SER A 132 4.52 -20.47 28.78
CA SER A 132 4.05 -19.22 29.38
C SER A 132 2.53 -19.08 29.33
N ALA A 133 1.96 -18.64 30.45
CA ALA A 133 0.59 -18.15 30.53
C ALA A 133 0.49 -16.62 30.33
N ASP A 134 1.62 -15.91 30.28
CA ASP A 134 1.71 -14.45 30.18
C ASP A 134 2.00 -13.96 28.75
N MET A 135 1.24 -12.95 28.33
CA MET A 135 1.27 -12.40 26.96
C MET A 135 2.63 -11.75 26.62
N PRO A 136 3.17 -10.80 27.43
CA PRO A 136 4.52 -10.27 27.26
C PRO A 136 5.63 -11.33 27.11
N ALA A 137 5.60 -12.39 27.93
CA ALA A 137 6.55 -13.48 27.84
C ALA A 137 6.46 -14.22 26.50
N VAL A 138 5.26 -14.58 26.04
CA VAL A 138 5.08 -15.19 24.70
C VAL A 138 5.54 -14.25 23.59
N LEU A 139 5.20 -12.96 23.65
CA LEU A 139 5.64 -11.96 22.68
C LEU A 139 7.17 -11.83 22.62
N THR A 140 7.84 -11.94 23.77
CA THR A 140 9.31 -11.94 23.86
C THR A 140 9.88 -13.21 23.22
N GLY A 141 9.28 -14.38 23.50
CA GLY A 141 9.67 -15.63 22.87
C GLY A 141 9.51 -15.60 21.34
N LEU A 142 8.40 -15.05 20.82
CA LEU A 142 8.18 -14.86 19.39
C LEU A 142 9.24 -13.92 18.76
N ALA A 143 9.57 -12.81 19.44
CA ALA A 143 10.58 -11.88 18.97
C ALA A 143 12.00 -12.46 18.99
N LEU A 144 12.32 -13.33 19.96
CA LEU A 144 13.60 -14.05 20.00
C LEU A 144 13.66 -15.10 18.88
N LEU A 145 12.60 -15.89 18.67
CA LEU A 145 12.54 -16.86 17.58
C LEU A 145 12.64 -16.21 16.20
N ALA A 146 12.19 -14.97 16.03
CA ALA A 146 12.40 -14.23 14.80
C ALA A 146 13.88 -13.97 14.48
N ARG A 147 14.77 -13.99 15.49
CA ARG A 147 16.22 -13.76 15.35
C ARG A 147 17.04 -15.05 15.34
N VAL A 148 16.67 -16.01 16.18
CA VAL A 148 17.48 -17.22 16.42
C VAL A 148 16.73 -18.52 16.18
N GLY A 149 15.49 -18.48 15.70
CA GLY A 149 14.67 -19.66 15.47
C GLY A 149 15.20 -20.57 14.35
N GLU A 150 14.67 -21.79 14.31
CA GLU A 150 15.00 -22.82 13.31
C GLU A 150 13.72 -23.38 12.69
N ALA A 151 13.85 -24.26 11.69
CA ALA A 151 12.71 -24.89 11.02
C ALA A 151 11.78 -25.66 12.01
N GLU A 152 12.32 -26.22 13.09
CA GLU A 152 11.56 -26.91 14.15
C GLU A 152 10.55 -26.01 14.88
N ASP A 153 10.78 -24.69 14.83
CA ASP A 153 9.94 -23.70 15.50
C ASP A 153 8.71 -23.32 14.66
N VAL A 154 8.73 -23.59 13.34
CA VAL A 154 7.65 -23.23 12.40
C VAL A 154 6.27 -23.72 12.83
N PRO A 155 6.06 -25.00 13.24
CA PRO A 155 4.73 -25.46 13.66
C PRO A 155 4.19 -24.72 14.90
N HIS A 156 5.08 -24.26 15.80
CA HIS A 156 4.69 -23.54 17.01
C HIS A 156 4.27 -22.10 16.67
N LEU A 157 5.10 -21.43 15.86
CA LEU A 157 4.83 -20.09 15.36
C LEU A 157 3.56 -20.06 14.52
N PHE A 158 3.35 -21.05 13.66
CA PHE A 158 2.15 -21.17 12.83
C PHE A 158 0.88 -21.18 13.68
N ARG A 159 0.82 -22.06 14.68
CA ARG A 159 -0.35 -22.20 15.57
C ARG A 159 -0.60 -20.92 16.37
N LEU A 160 0.43 -20.36 17.00
CA LEU A 160 0.30 -19.09 17.72
C LEU A 160 -0.12 -17.95 16.80
N GLY A 161 0.34 -17.94 15.55
CA GLY A 161 -0.01 -16.91 14.57
C GLY A 161 -1.50 -16.84 14.24
N LEU A 162 -2.26 -17.92 14.46
CA LEU A 162 -3.72 -17.94 14.27
C LEU A 162 -4.48 -17.20 15.38
N VAL A 163 -3.80 -16.75 16.43
CA VAL A 163 -4.33 -15.89 17.49
C VAL A 163 -4.04 -14.44 17.15
N ARG A 164 -5.08 -13.60 17.13
CA ARG A 164 -5.03 -12.20 16.69
C ARG A 164 -3.95 -11.39 17.39
N GLU A 165 -3.75 -11.59 18.69
CA GLU A 165 -2.77 -10.87 19.49
C GLU A 165 -1.32 -11.24 19.12
N PHE A 166 -1.09 -12.43 18.57
CA PHE A 166 0.22 -12.98 18.24
C PHE A 166 0.48 -13.03 16.73
N THR A 167 -0.52 -12.80 15.87
CA THR A 167 -0.38 -12.92 14.42
C THR A 167 0.76 -12.08 13.86
N LYS A 168 0.86 -10.78 14.18
CA LYS A 168 1.94 -9.94 13.62
C LYS A 168 3.33 -10.39 14.06
N PRO A 169 3.60 -10.62 15.36
CA PRO A 169 4.89 -11.16 15.80
C PRO A 169 5.22 -12.54 15.21
N ALA A 170 4.24 -13.46 15.15
CA ALA A 170 4.44 -14.79 14.62
C ALA A 170 4.71 -14.77 13.10
N VAL A 171 3.95 -14.01 12.33
CA VAL A 171 4.21 -13.81 10.89
C VAL A 171 5.58 -13.18 10.67
N HIS A 172 6.00 -12.22 11.50
CA HIS A 172 7.34 -11.64 11.40
C HIS A 172 8.45 -12.66 11.67
N ALA A 173 8.27 -13.57 12.64
CA ALA A 173 9.21 -14.65 12.89
C ALA A 173 9.23 -15.66 11.74
N LEU A 174 8.05 -16.04 11.25
CA LEU A 174 7.91 -16.96 10.12
C LEU A 174 8.46 -16.37 8.83
N ASP A 175 8.37 -15.06 8.57
CA ASP A 175 8.93 -14.44 7.38
C ASP A 175 10.44 -14.75 7.20
N ASN A 176 11.17 -14.94 8.30
CA ASN A 176 12.59 -15.29 8.30
C ASN A 176 12.85 -16.80 8.22
N LEU A 177 11.92 -17.64 8.70
CA LEU A 177 12.11 -19.09 8.85
C LEU A 177 11.44 -19.89 7.73
N ASP A 178 10.22 -19.51 7.38
CA ASP A 178 9.38 -20.12 6.36
C ASP A 178 8.33 -19.09 5.88
N SER A 179 8.66 -18.42 4.78
CA SER A 179 7.81 -17.39 4.18
C SER A 179 6.46 -17.91 3.71
N ARG A 180 6.38 -19.19 3.33
CA ARG A 180 5.12 -19.84 2.95
C ARG A 180 4.21 -19.99 4.17
N ALA A 181 4.72 -20.54 5.26
CA ALA A 181 3.98 -20.66 6.51
C ALA A 181 3.53 -19.28 7.03
N ALA A 182 4.41 -18.27 6.96
CA ALA A 182 4.08 -16.88 7.27
C ALA A 182 2.88 -16.39 6.46
N ALA A 183 2.91 -16.66 5.16
CA ALA A 183 1.89 -16.20 4.24
C ALA A 183 0.54 -16.87 4.45
N VAL A 184 0.51 -18.17 4.71
CA VAL A 184 -0.71 -18.91 5.03
C VAL A 184 -1.35 -18.40 6.32
N VAL A 185 -0.57 -18.16 7.38
CA VAL A 185 -1.07 -17.58 8.63
C VAL A 185 -1.63 -16.18 8.38
N TRP A 186 -0.89 -15.35 7.65
CA TRP A 186 -1.31 -13.98 7.35
C TRP A 186 -2.64 -13.96 6.59
N LEU A 187 -2.77 -14.76 5.52
CA LEU A 187 -4.00 -14.84 4.73
C LEU A 187 -5.15 -15.37 5.59
N THR A 188 -4.90 -16.40 6.40
CA THR A 188 -5.92 -16.98 7.27
C THR A 188 -6.52 -15.96 8.25
N VAL A 189 -5.70 -15.04 8.77
CA VAL A 189 -6.13 -14.08 9.80
C VAL A 189 -6.59 -12.75 9.21
N TYR A 190 -5.91 -12.24 8.18
CA TYR A 190 -6.11 -10.87 7.66
C TYR A 190 -6.87 -10.79 6.34
N ALA A 191 -6.95 -11.86 5.55
CA ALA A 191 -7.71 -11.81 4.31
C ALA A 191 -9.21 -11.77 4.66
N ASP A 192 -9.76 -10.57 4.63
CA ASP A 192 -11.11 -10.23 5.09
C ASP A 192 -12.18 -10.56 4.02
N ARG A 193 -12.13 -11.78 3.46
CA ARG A 193 -12.89 -12.16 2.26
C ARG A 193 -13.26 -13.64 2.26
N ASP A 194 -14.57 -13.92 2.19
CA ASP A 194 -15.09 -15.29 2.07
C ASP A 194 -14.64 -15.95 0.75
N GLU A 195 -14.39 -15.14 -0.28
CA GLU A 195 -13.95 -15.57 -1.61
C GLU A 195 -12.55 -16.21 -1.60
N LEU A 196 -11.69 -15.88 -0.62
CA LEU A 196 -10.35 -16.45 -0.48
C LEU A 196 -10.34 -17.73 0.38
N ARG A 197 -11.43 -18.04 1.08
CA ARG A 197 -11.49 -19.21 1.98
C ARG A 197 -11.22 -20.54 1.28
N PRO A 198 -11.78 -20.85 0.09
CA PRO A 198 -11.46 -22.09 -0.61
C PRO A 198 -9.96 -22.23 -0.89
N LEU A 199 -9.33 -21.18 -1.41
CA LEU A 199 -7.90 -21.16 -1.65
C LEU A 199 -7.08 -21.31 -0.35
N ILE A 200 -7.46 -20.63 0.72
CA ILE A 200 -6.77 -20.73 2.02
C ILE A 200 -6.85 -22.17 2.58
N ARG A 201 -7.99 -22.87 2.45
CA ARG A 201 -8.11 -24.28 2.82
C ARG A 201 -7.10 -25.14 2.07
N THR A 202 -7.06 -24.97 0.75
CA THR A 202 -6.19 -25.75 -0.12
C THR A 202 -4.70 -25.45 0.12
N LEU A 203 -4.36 -24.19 0.38
CA LEU A 203 -3.00 -23.79 0.74
C LEU A 203 -2.52 -24.45 2.04
N ARG A 204 -3.42 -24.68 3.01
CA ARG A 204 -3.12 -25.38 4.27
C ARG A 204 -3.00 -26.89 4.11
N ALA A 205 -3.72 -27.48 3.17
CA ALA A 205 -3.65 -28.92 2.85
C ALA A 205 -2.41 -29.28 2.00
N GLU A 206 -1.74 -28.30 1.40
CA GLU A 206 -0.52 -28.46 0.58
C GLU A 206 -0.73 -29.26 -0.72
N GLU A 207 -1.96 -29.27 -1.24
CA GLU A 207 -2.32 -30.05 -2.43
C GLU A 207 -2.04 -29.25 -3.72
N GLY A 208 -0.83 -29.40 -4.29
CA GLY A 208 -0.33 -28.58 -5.41
C GLY A 208 -1.30 -28.36 -6.59
N GLN A 209 -1.95 -29.43 -7.09
CA GLN A 209 -2.89 -29.32 -8.22
C GLN A 209 -4.20 -28.59 -7.83
N ALA A 210 -4.64 -28.77 -6.58
CA ALA A 210 -5.80 -28.06 -6.06
C ALA A 210 -5.45 -26.57 -5.85
N ILE A 211 -4.23 -26.25 -5.37
CA ILE A 211 -3.75 -24.86 -5.23
C ILE A 211 -3.81 -24.16 -6.58
N ARG A 212 -3.31 -24.80 -7.65
CA ARG A 212 -3.40 -24.25 -9.02
C ARG A 212 -4.84 -23.92 -9.40
N THR A 213 -5.75 -24.87 -9.21
CA THR A 213 -7.17 -24.72 -9.60
C THR A 213 -7.81 -23.55 -8.87
N GLU A 214 -7.66 -23.49 -7.56
CA GLU A 214 -8.22 -22.42 -6.73
C GLU A 214 -7.58 -21.06 -7.01
N LEU A 215 -6.26 -21.01 -7.22
CA LEU A 215 -5.55 -19.76 -7.51
C LEU A 215 -5.97 -19.17 -8.86
N VAL A 216 -6.22 -20.02 -9.87
CA VAL A 216 -6.73 -19.61 -11.19
C VAL A 216 -8.22 -19.24 -11.13
N ALA A 217 -9.03 -19.93 -10.32
CA ALA A 217 -10.46 -19.62 -10.16
C ALA A 217 -10.70 -18.34 -9.33
N CYS A 218 -9.78 -17.98 -8.43
CA CYS A 218 -9.92 -16.84 -7.55
C CYS A 218 -10.18 -15.53 -8.32
N PRO A 219 -11.19 -14.72 -7.94
CA PRO A 219 -11.48 -13.45 -8.61
C PRO A 219 -10.40 -12.41 -8.28
N PHE A 220 -9.58 -12.04 -9.26
CA PHE A 220 -8.54 -11.00 -9.11
C PHE A 220 -8.95 -9.69 -9.78
N THR A 221 -10.02 -9.07 -9.29
CA THR A 221 -10.27 -7.66 -9.63
C THR A 221 -9.46 -6.74 -8.72
N HIS A 222 -9.24 -5.48 -9.12
CA HIS A 222 -8.48 -4.50 -8.32
C HIS A 222 -9.02 -4.30 -6.91
N ARG A 223 -10.28 -4.68 -6.64
CA ARG A 223 -10.90 -4.51 -5.33
C ARG A 223 -10.67 -5.67 -4.37
N PHE A 224 -10.23 -6.82 -4.87
CA PHE A 224 -10.20 -8.06 -4.10
C PHE A 224 -8.81 -8.42 -3.58
N VAL A 225 -7.74 -7.99 -4.26
CA VAL A 225 -6.36 -8.34 -3.90
C VAL A 225 -5.49 -7.09 -3.90
N CYS A 226 -5.09 -6.63 -2.72
CA CYS A 226 -4.10 -5.56 -2.54
C CYS A 226 -2.66 -6.09 -2.73
N GLY A 227 -1.66 -5.21 -2.70
CA GLY A 227 -0.25 -5.59 -2.85
C GLY A 227 0.21 -6.61 -1.79
N ALA A 228 -0.22 -6.45 -0.53
CA ALA A 228 0.09 -7.37 0.56
C ALA A 228 -0.49 -8.77 0.31
N GLU A 229 -1.77 -8.84 -0.05
CA GLU A 229 -2.44 -10.11 -0.37
C GLU A 229 -1.79 -10.78 -1.58
N ALA A 230 -1.40 -10.02 -2.60
CA ALA A 230 -0.71 -10.56 -3.77
C ALA A 230 0.63 -11.21 -3.41
N ARG A 231 1.47 -10.53 -2.61
CA ARG A 231 2.71 -11.12 -2.10
C ARG A 231 2.44 -12.42 -1.36
N ARG A 232 1.49 -12.37 -0.42
CA ARG A 232 1.17 -13.50 0.45
C ARG A 232 0.58 -14.68 -0.33
N LEU A 233 -0.23 -14.43 -1.35
CA LEU A 233 -0.71 -15.48 -2.24
C LEU A 233 0.43 -16.14 -3.03
N ALA A 234 1.38 -15.35 -3.55
CA ALA A 234 2.52 -15.89 -4.29
C ALA A 234 3.46 -16.74 -3.40
N GLU A 235 3.72 -16.29 -2.17
CA GLU A 235 4.52 -17.02 -1.17
C GLU A 235 3.81 -18.30 -0.71
N ALA A 236 2.53 -18.19 -0.31
CA ALA A 236 1.76 -19.32 0.20
C ALA A 236 1.60 -20.44 -0.84
N SER A 237 1.42 -20.07 -2.11
CA SER A 237 1.29 -21.03 -3.20
C SER A 237 2.63 -21.58 -3.70
N GLN A 238 3.77 -21.11 -3.19
CA GLN A 238 5.10 -21.38 -3.76
C GLN A 238 5.10 -21.19 -5.28
N LEU A 239 4.58 -20.05 -5.72
CA LEU A 239 4.27 -19.79 -7.11
C LEU A 239 5.43 -20.10 -8.09
N PRO A 240 6.71 -19.81 -7.80
CA PRO A 240 7.82 -20.22 -8.66
C PRO A 240 7.86 -21.74 -8.89
N HIS A 241 7.67 -22.52 -7.83
CA HIS A 241 7.70 -23.98 -7.90
C HIS A 241 6.52 -24.53 -8.71
N LEU A 242 5.31 -24.02 -8.47
CA LEU A 242 4.13 -24.41 -9.27
C LEU A 242 4.32 -24.09 -10.76
N LEU A 243 4.92 -22.94 -11.07
CA LEU A 243 5.25 -22.55 -12.44
C LEU A 243 6.29 -23.46 -13.08
N ASP A 244 7.25 -23.98 -12.32
CA ASP A 244 8.26 -24.92 -12.82
C ASP A 244 7.66 -26.31 -13.06
N GLN A 245 6.72 -26.75 -12.22
CA GLN A 245 5.99 -28.01 -12.38
C GLN A 245 5.02 -27.98 -13.59
N LEU A 246 4.44 -26.83 -13.90
CA LEU A 246 3.42 -26.65 -14.93
C LEU A 246 3.90 -25.63 -16.01
N PRO A 247 4.95 -25.94 -16.78
CA PRO A 247 5.62 -24.95 -17.63
C PRO A 247 4.78 -24.40 -18.79
N SER A 248 3.76 -25.15 -19.21
CA SER A 248 2.87 -24.80 -20.35
C SER A 248 1.53 -24.21 -19.92
N ASP A 249 1.31 -23.99 -18.61
CA ASP A 249 0.02 -23.51 -18.09
C ASP A 249 -0.11 -21.99 -18.24
N ALA A 250 -0.75 -21.56 -19.33
CA ALA A 250 -0.92 -20.14 -19.64
C ALA A 250 -1.80 -19.40 -18.63
N ASP A 251 -2.77 -20.07 -18.00
CA ASP A 251 -3.66 -19.42 -17.02
C ASP A 251 -2.92 -19.14 -15.70
N LEU A 252 -2.14 -20.12 -15.24
CA LEU A 252 -1.27 -19.95 -14.07
C LEU A 252 -0.20 -18.88 -14.34
N LEU A 253 0.37 -18.85 -15.55
CA LEU A 253 1.31 -17.81 -15.96
C LEU A 253 0.69 -16.41 -15.96
N ALA A 254 -0.52 -16.27 -16.50
CA ALA A 254 -1.27 -15.01 -16.48
C ALA A 254 -1.57 -14.57 -15.05
N ARG A 255 -1.93 -15.53 -14.18
CA ARG A 255 -2.19 -15.31 -12.75
C ARG A 255 -0.94 -14.80 -12.03
N ALA A 256 0.20 -15.43 -12.28
CA ALA A 256 1.48 -15.02 -11.73
C ALA A 256 1.88 -13.61 -12.15
N GLY A 257 1.70 -13.27 -13.43
CA GLY A 257 1.93 -11.91 -13.91
C GLY A 257 1.01 -10.90 -13.20
N ARG A 258 -0.28 -11.21 -13.02
CA ARG A 258 -1.22 -10.32 -12.32
C ARG A 258 -0.78 -10.08 -10.87
N LEU A 259 -0.32 -11.12 -10.17
CA LEU A 259 0.24 -11.01 -8.82
C LEU A 259 1.48 -10.11 -8.78
N LEU A 260 2.43 -10.28 -9.71
CA LEU A 260 3.61 -9.41 -9.82
C LEU A 260 3.24 -7.94 -10.00
N VAL A 261 2.33 -7.65 -10.93
CA VAL A 261 1.91 -6.27 -11.12
C VAL A 261 1.22 -5.72 -9.87
N ARG A 262 0.46 -6.53 -9.15
CA ARG A 262 -0.18 -6.12 -7.89
C ARG A 262 0.83 -5.76 -6.82
N MET A 263 1.89 -6.56 -6.69
CA MET A 263 2.98 -6.29 -5.76
C MET A 263 3.77 -5.02 -6.11
N GLY A 264 3.93 -4.71 -7.40
CA GLY A 264 4.67 -3.53 -7.87
C GLY A 264 3.85 -2.24 -7.97
N CYS A 265 2.52 -2.33 -7.89
CA CYS A 265 1.63 -1.18 -7.93
C CYS A 265 1.71 -0.34 -6.65
N ALA A 266 2.05 0.94 -6.78
CA ALA A 266 2.41 1.80 -5.65
C ALA A 266 1.31 2.46 -4.80
N PRO A 267 -0.03 2.36 -5.04
CA PRO A 267 -0.96 2.98 -4.10
C PRO A 267 -1.17 2.18 -2.80
N ASP A 268 -0.57 0.99 -2.67
CA ASP A 268 -0.72 0.09 -1.52
C ASP A 268 0.64 -0.37 -0.97
N ASP A 269 1.60 0.52 -0.71
CA ASP A 269 2.91 0.16 -0.11
C ASP A 269 3.88 -0.54 -1.10
N ALA A 270 4.84 0.19 -1.69
CA ALA A 270 5.84 -0.34 -2.64
C ALA A 270 6.77 -1.43 -2.03
N HIS A 271 6.64 -1.71 -0.74
CA HIS A 271 7.40 -2.73 -0.04
C HIS A 271 7.05 -4.15 -0.46
N HIS A 272 5.84 -4.44 -0.94
CA HIS A 272 5.41 -5.83 -1.10
C HIS A 272 6.23 -6.59 -2.13
N LEU A 273 6.57 -5.97 -3.27
CA LEU A 273 7.46 -6.60 -4.25
C LEU A 273 8.86 -6.83 -3.68
N LEU A 274 9.42 -5.85 -2.95
CA LEU A 274 10.79 -5.92 -2.43
C LEU A 274 10.94 -6.93 -1.28
N HIS A 275 9.87 -7.27 -0.58
CA HIS A 275 9.90 -8.30 0.46
C HIS A 275 9.51 -9.68 -0.07
N CYS A 276 9.08 -9.79 -1.33
CA CYS A 276 8.85 -11.08 -1.96
C CYS A 276 10.20 -11.66 -2.40
N HIS A 277 10.73 -12.61 -1.64
CA HIS A 277 12.05 -13.22 -1.88
C HIS A 277 12.22 -13.72 -3.32
N ASP A 278 11.16 -14.30 -3.90
CA ASP A 278 11.20 -14.89 -5.24
C ASP A 278 10.78 -13.93 -6.37
N ALA A 279 10.60 -12.64 -6.08
CA ALA A 279 10.12 -11.67 -7.06
C ALA A 279 10.94 -11.65 -8.36
N LEU A 280 12.28 -11.69 -8.24
CA LEU A 280 13.19 -11.73 -9.39
C LEU A 280 12.96 -13.00 -10.23
N GLY A 281 12.94 -14.16 -9.57
CA GLY A 281 12.70 -15.44 -10.24
C GLY A 281 11.29 -15.55 -10.83
N LEU A 282 10.30 -14.88 -10.26
CA LEU A 282 8.94 -14.79 -10.80
C LEU A 282 8.91 -13.93 -12.05
N TYR A 283 9.54 -12.74 -12.04
CA TYR A 283 9.65 -11.90 -13.24
C TYR A 283 10.30 -12.66 -14.39
N ASP A 284 11.39 -13.35 -14.11
CA ASP A 284 12.13 -14.14 -15.09
C ASP A 284 11.22 -15.19 -15.76
N ARG A 285 10.59 -16.02 -14.94
CA ARG A 285 9.67 -17.08 -15.37
C ARG A 285 8.47 -16.54 -16.13
N VAL A 286 7.89 -15.42 -15.69
CA VAL A 286 6.70 -14.82 -16.33
C VAL A 286 7.07 -14.23 -17.67
N VAL A 287 8.14 -13.43 -17.73
CA VAL A 287 8.54 -12.71 -18.95
C VAL A 287 9.09 -13.68 -19.99
N THR A 288 9.98 -14.60 -19.63
CA THR A 288 10.57 -15.55 -20.58
C THR A 288 9.52 -16.47 -21.21
N ARG A 289 8.41 -16.75 -20.52
CA ARG A 289 7.33 -17.60 -21.04
C ARG A 289 6.10 -16.82 -21.51
N ALA A 290 6.16 -15.49 -21.52
CA ALA A 290 5.03 -14.64 -21.88
C ALA A 290 4.45 -14.91 -23.29
N GLY A 291 5.24 -15.52 -24.18
CA GLY A 291 4.78 -15.94 -25.51
C GLY A 291 3.68 -17.02 -25.50
N LEU A 292 3.51 -17.74 -24.38
CA LEU A 292 2.44 -18.72 -24.16
C LEU A 292 1.07 -18.06 -23.88
N LEU A 293 1.06 -16.80 -23.47
CA LEU A 293 -0.18 -16.10 -23.14
C LEU A 293 -1.01 -15.88 -24.40
N PRO A 294 -2.34 -16.10 -24.36
CA PRO A 294 -3.20 -15.75 -25.48
C PRO A 294 -3.21 -14.24 -25.68
N ALA A 295 -3.25 -13.80 -26.94
CA ALA A 295 -3.22 -12.40 -27.33
C ALA A 295 -4.56 -11.70 -27.05
N THR A 296 -4.85 -11.48 -25.77
CA THR A 296 -6.04 -10.78 -25.29
C THR A 296 -5.68 -9.37 -24.85
N LEU A 297 -6.67 -8.47 -24.81
CA LEU A 297 -6.50 -7.10 -24.28
C LEU A 297 -5.96 -7.13 -22.83
N ASP A 298 -6.46 -8.08 -22.05
CA ASP A 298 -6.07 -8.33 -20.66
C ASP A 298 -4.58 -8.66 -20.52
N ASN A 299 -4.10 -9.60 -21.34
CA ASN A 299 -2.71 -10.03 -21.29
C ASN A 299 -1.77 -8.98 -21.88
N ALA A 300 -2.21 -8.22 -22.90
CA ALA A 300 -1.45 -7.09 -23.44
C ALA A 300 -1.23 -6.02 -22.35
N ALA A 301 -2.29 -5.68 -21.61
CA ALA A 301 -2.21 -4.74 -20.51
C ALA A 301 -1.37 -5.25 -19.34
N LEU A 302 -1.44 -6.55 -19.05
CA LEU A 302 -0.59 -7.21 -18.07
C LEU A 302 0.90 -7.05 -18.43
N LEU A 303 1.29 -7.46 -19.64
CA LEU A 303 2.69 -7.41 -20.11
C LEU A 303 3.23 -5.98 -20.14
N LEU A 304 2.42 -5.03 -20.61
CA LEU A 304 2.79 -3.62 -20.60
C LEU A 304 2.94 -3.07 -19.18
N SER A 305 2.11 -3.51 -18.23
CA SER A 305 2.27 -3.11 -16.83
C SER A 305 3.56 -3.65 -16.21
N LEU A 306 3.96 -4.89 -16.55
CA LEU A 306 5.25 -5.44 -16.12
C LEU A 306 6.42 -4.65 -16.71
N ALA A 307 6.34 -4.27 -18.00
CA ALA A 307 7.36 -3.43 -18.64
C ALA A 307 7.48 -2.04 -17.97
N LEU A 308 6.35 -1.42 -17.59
CA LEU A 308 6.34 -0.16 -16.84
C LEU A 308 6.98 -0.31 -15.46
N ASP A 309 6.79 -1.44 -14.77
CA ASP A 309 7.42 -1.68 -13.48
C ASP A 309 8.93 -1.93 -13.59
N LEU A 310 9.36 -2.72 -14.58
CA LEU A 310 10.78 -3.00 -14.83
C LEU A 310 11.59 -1.80 -15.35
N SER A 311 10.94 -0.85 -16.01
CA SER A 311 11.60 0.36 -16.56
C SER A 311 11.76 1.46 -15.51
N SER A 312 10.72 1.76 -14.74
CA SER A 312 10.70 2.93 -13.84
C SER A 312 10.01 2.69 -12.49
N GLY A 313 9.44 1.49 -12.27
CA GLY A 313 8.71 1.14 -11.05
C GLY A 313 9.57 0.41 -10.01
N THR A 314 8.90 -0.19 -9.04
CA THR A 314 9.56 -0.89 -7.92
C THR A 314 10.42 -2.06 -8.40
N GLY A 315 10.02 -2.71 -9.50
CA GLY A 315 10.79 -3.80 -10.12
C GLY A 315 12.23 -3.42 -10.48
N VAL A 316 12.53 -2.13 -10.69
CA VAL A 316 13.91 -1.63 -10.90
C VAL A 316 14.83 -1.88 -9.70
N LEU A 317 14.28 -1.91 -8.49
CA LEU A 317 15.03 -1.97 -7.23
C LEU A 317 15.36 -3.39 -6.77
N LEU A 318 14.91 -4.42 -7.50
CA LEU A 318 15.32 -5.80 -7.24
C LEU A 318 16.82 -5.97 -7.56
N ASP A 319 17.47 -6.94 -6.91
CA ASP A 319 18.90 -7.23 -7.08
C ASP A 319 19.19 -7.96 -8.39
N TRP A 320 18.95 -7.29 -9.51
CA TRP A 320 19.13 -7.83 -10.85
C TRP A 320 20.60 -8.12 -11.15
N PRO A 321 20.92 -9.31 -11.70
CA PRO A 321 22.20 -9.53 -12.35
C PRO A 321 22.44 -8.48 -13.46
N PRO A 322 23.69 -8.05 -13.69
CA PRO A 322 24.03 -7.08 -14.73
C PRO A 322 23.41 -7.46 -16.08
N GLY A 323 22.71 -6.52 -16.72
CA GLY A 323 22.06 -6.71 -18.03
C GLY A 323 20.75 -7.52 -18.02
N ARG A 324 20.44 -8.31 -16.98
CA ARG A 324 19.27 -9.21 -17.00
C ARG A 324 17.95 -8.44 -17.12
N ARG A 325 17.80 -7.34 -16.38
CA ARG A 325 16.62 -6.47 -16.46
C ARG A 325 16.38 -5.92 -17.86
N ALA A 326 17.44 -5.47 -18.54
CA ALA A 326 17.37 -4.98 -19.91
C ALA A 326 16.95 -6.10 -20.87
N THR A 327 17.53 -7.30 -20.73
CA THR A 327 17.12 -8.48 -21.53
C THR A 327 15.63 -8.81 -21.38
N LEU A 328 15.07 -8.71 -20.17
CA LEU A 328 13.64 -8.93 -19.95
C LEU A 328 12.78 -7.83 -20.59
N LEU A 329 13.21 -6.57 -20.52
CA LEU A 329 12.55 -5.46 -21.22
C LEU A 329 12.57 -5.66 -22.74
N ASP A 330 13.71 -6.04 -23.32
CA ASP A 330 13.84 -6.31 -24.76
C ASP A 330 12.98 -7.51 -25.19
N ALA A 331 12.81 -8.51 -24.33
CA ALA A 331 11.92 -9.63 -24.58
C ALA A 331 10.44 -9.19 -24.60
N LEU A 332 10.04 -8.33 -23.66
CA LEU A 332 8.70 -7.75 -23.63
C LEU A 332 8.44 -6.82 -24.82
N GLU A 333 9.43 -6.03 -25.24
CA GLU A 333 9.33 -5.16 -26.42
C GLU A 333 9.08 -5.98 -27.67
N ARG A 334 9.92 -6.98 -27.94
CA ARG A 334 9.79 -7.87 -29.10
C ARG A 334 8.46 -8.61 -29.10
N LEU A 335 8.03 -9.13 -27.94
CA LEU A 335 6.76 -9.83 -27.83
C LEU A 335 5.59 -8.89 -28.10
N LEU A 336 5.55 -7.72 -27.45
CA LEU A 336 4.50 -6.74 -27.67
C LEU A 336 4.54 -6.17 -29.09
N ALA A 337 5.68 -6.21 -29.81
CA ALA A 337 5.82 -5.82 -31.21
C ALA A 337 5.05 -6.73 -32.19
N GLU A 338 4.79 -7.99 -31.82
CA GLU A 338 4.19 -8.97 -32.73
C GLU A 338 2.77 -8.58 -33.21
N PRO A 339 2.41 -8.89 -34.48
CA PRO A 339 1.11 -8.50 -35.05
C PRO A 339 -0.12 -9.00 -34.27
N ARG A 340 -0.05 -10.19 -33.65
CA ARG A 340 -1.16 -10.75 -32.88
C ARG A 340 -1.62 -9.83 -31.73
N TRP A 341 -0.68 -9.12 -31.10
CA TRP A 341 -0.99 -8.17 -30.03
C TRP A 341 -1.55 -6.86 -30.56
N ALA A 342 -1.10 -6.41 -31.75
CA ALA A 342 -1.66 -5.23 -32.41
C ALA A 342 -3.12 -5.46 -32.85
N SER A 343 -3.41 -6.61 -33.46
CA SER A 343 -4.74 -6.97 -33.94
C SER A 343 -5.77 -7.11 -32.82
N ALA A 344 -5.40 -7.73 -31.70
CA ALA A 344 -6.27 -7.86 -30.52
C ALA A 344 -6.71 -6.50 -29.95
N ASN A 345 -5.82 -5.51 -29.98
CA ASN A 345 -6.12 -4.15 -29.53
C ASN A 345 -7.03 -3.39 -30.50
N LEU A 346 -6.81 -3.56 -31.80
CA LEU A 346 -7.59 -2.87 -32.85
C LEU A 346 -9.02 -3.38 -32.95
N ALA A 347 -9.25 -4.68 -32.81
CA ALA A 347 -10.59 -5.29 -32.85
C ALA A 347 -11.52 -4.68 -31.77
N VAL A 348 -10.98 -4.43 -30.57
CA VAL A 348 -11.73 -3.81 -29.47
C VAL A 348 -11.93 -2.31 -29.66
N ALA A 349 -10.94 -1.61 -30.22
CA ALA A 349 -11.05 -0.17 -30.47
C ALA A 349 -12.13 0.17 -31.52
N GLY A 350 -12.33 -0.70 -32.52
CA GLY A 350 -13.29 -0.53 -33.61
C GLY A 350 -14.76 -0.77 -33.25
N ALA A 351 -15.09 -1.46 -32.15
CA ALA A 351 -16.47 -1.79 -31.79
C ALA A 351 -17.28 -0.54 -31.35
N PRO A 352 -18.52 -0.32 -31.85
CA PRO A 352 -19.30 0.90 -31.58
C PRO A 352 -19.56 1.15 -30.08
N ALA A 353 -19.64 2.44 -29.69
CA ALA A 353 -19.66 2.87 -28.28
C ALA A 353 -20.95 2.51 -27.53
N ASP A 354 -22.03 2.25 -28.27
CA ASP A 354 -23.41 2.18 -27.78
C ASP A 354 -24.00 0.77 -27.80
N ALA A 355 -23.19 -0.28 -27.94
CA ALA A 355 -23.68 -1.63 -27.72
C ALA A 355 -24.12 -1.76 -26.23
N PRO A 356 -25.41 -2.00 -25.95
CA PRO A 356 -25.87 -2.16 -24.58
C PRO A 356 -25.13 -3.34 -23.93
N PRO A 357 -24.67 -3.23 -22.67
CA PRO A 357 -24.08 -4.35 -21.97
C PRO A 357 -25.11 -5.49 -21.89
N ASP A 358 -24.72 -6.68 -22.30
CA ASP A 358 -25.59 -7.86 -22.29
C ASP A 358 -26.32 -8.00 -20.94
N ALA A 359 -27.64 -8.12 -21.00
CA ALA A 359 -28.57 -8.07 -19.87
C ALA A 359 -28.58 -9.35 -19.00
N SER A 360 -27.46 -10.06 -18.85
CA SER A 360 -27.38 -11.33 -18.10
C SER A 360 -26.73 -11.21 -16.72
N GLY A 361 -26.40 -10.00 -16.25
CA GLY A 361 -25.97 -9.77 -14.87
C GLY A 361 -27.14 -9.58 -13.91
N GLU A 362 -27.63 -10.66 -13.30
CA GLU A 362 -28.64 -10.64 -12.25
C GLU A 362 -28.28 -9.64 -11.13
N ALA A 363 -29.07 -8.58 -11.05
CA ALA A 363 -29.00 -7.55 -10.03
C ALA A 363 -29.55 -8.10 -8.70
N THR A 364 -28.68 -8.69 -7.88
CA THR A 364 -29.01 -8.94 -6.47
C THR A 364 -28.91 -7.62 -5.69
N GLY A 365 -30.08 -7.13 -5.28
CA GLY A 365 -30.23 -5.89 -4.54
C GLY A 365 -29.52 -5.91 -3.18
N ARG A 366 -28.42 -5.17 -3.05
CA ARG A 366 -27.96 -4.60 -1.78
C ARG A 366 -27.68 -3.11 -1.97
N ARG A 367 -28.50 -2.30 -1.31
CA ARG A 367 -28.40 -0.83 -1.27
C ARG A 367 -27.02 -0.38 -0.75
N GLY A 368 -26.41 0.59 -1.44
CA GLY A 368 -25.41 1.49 -0.85
C GLY A 368 -23.98 1.45 -1.39
N ARG A 369 -23.58 0.50 -2.25
CA ARG A 369 -22.26 0.53 -2.91
C ARG A 369 -22.39 0.92 -4.37
N ARG A 370 -21.84 2.08 -4.73
CA ARG A 370 -21.67 2.60 -6.10
C ARG A 370 -21.28 1.43 -7.03
N ALA A 371 -22.25 0.94 -7.81
CA ALA A 371 -22.07 -0.19 -8.72
C ALA A 371 -20.92 0.14 -9.67
N THR A 372 -19.95 -0.75 -9.73
CA THR A 372 -18.72 -0.58 -10.50
C THR A 372 -18.99 -0.68 -11.97
N ARG A 373 -18.79 0.42 -12.68
CA ARG A 373 -18.55 0.36 -14.12
C ARG A 373 -17.14 -0.23 -14.31
N GLU A 374 -17.06 -1.41 -14.93
CA GLU A 374 -15.78 -1.88 -15.47
C GLU A 374 -15.26 -0.84 -16.48
N PRO A 375 -13.94 -0.62 -16.57
CA PRO A 375 -13.40 0.32 -17.53
C PRO A 375 -13.77 -0.16 -18.93
N LYS A 376 -14.24 0.78 -19.76
CA LYS A 376 -14.62 0.48 -21.14
C LYS A 376 -13.40 -0.14 -21.85
N PRO A 377 -13.53 -1.29 -22.52
CA PRO A 377 -12.44 -1.94 -23.25
C PRO A 377 -11.66 -1.00 -24.19
N ARG A 378 -12.37 -0.04 -24.81
CA ARG A 378 -11.79 1.04 -25.63
C ARG A 378 -10.79 1.93 -24.90
N THR A 379 -11.07 2.34 -23.66
CA THR A 379 -10.17 3.18 -22.84
C THR A 379 -8.85 2.46 -22.60
N ARG A 380 -8.92 1.15 -22.31
CA ARG A 380 -7.73 0.32 -22.09
C ARG A 380 -6.93 0.08 -23.38
N ALA A 381 -7.60 -0.17 -24.51
CA ALA A 381 -6.93 -0.30 -25.81
C ALA A 381 -6.20 0.99 -26.22
N ASN A 382 -6.83 2.15 -26.01
CA ASN A 382 -6.21 3.46 -26.24
C ASN A 382 -5.00 3.70 -25.33
N TRP A 383 -5.08 3.29 -24.06
CA TRP A 383 -3.96 3.35 -23.13
C TRP A 383 -2.79 2.49 -23.61
N ILE A 384 -3.03 1.23 -24.03
CA ILE A 384 -1.99 0.36 -24.58
C ILE A 384 -1.31 1.04 -25.78
N ARG A 385 -2.10 1.56 -26.74
CA ARG A 385 -1.56 2.20 -27.95
C ARG A 385 -0.62 3.36 -27.62
N ARG A 386 -0.99 4.24 -26.70
CA ARG A 386 -0.16 5.41 -26.30
C ARG A 386 1.07 5.03 -25.49
N THR A 387 0.94 4.01 -24.65
CA THR A 387 1.93 3.69 -23.62
C THR A 387 2.95 2.65 -24.09
N ARG A 388 2.62 1.85 -25.13
CA ARG A 388 3.42 0.70 -25.60
C ARG A 388 4.90 0.97 -25.80
N GLN A 389 5.28 2.16 -26.28
CA GLN A 389 6.68 2.49 -26.56
C GLN A 389 7.43 3.14 -25.38
N ARG A 390 6.71 3.63 -24.36
CA ARG A 390 7.31 4.38 -23.25
C ARG A 390 8.33 3.58 -22.43
N PRO A 391 8.05 2.35 -21.94
CA PRO A 391 8.99 1.66 -21.06
C PRO A 391 10.31 1.30 -21.73
N PHE A 392 10.35 1.23 -23.07
CA PHE A 392 11.51 0.78 -23.83
C PHE A 392 12.45 1.94 -24.23
N ARG A 393 11.89 3.15 -24.46
CA ARG A 393 12.70 4.35 -24.74
C ARG A 393 13.64 4.73 -23.59
N LEU A 394 13.21 4.49 -22.36
CA LEU A 394 13.98 4.82 -21.15
C LEU A 394 15.31 4.08 -21.03
N THR A 395 15.40 2.89 -21.61
CA THR A 395 16.62 2.07 -21.57
C THR A 395 17.59 2.44 -22.69
N ALA A 396 17.10 3.09 -23.75
CA ALA A 396 17.88 3.42 -24.96
C ALA A 396 18.61 4.77 -24.85
N GLU A 397 18.11 5.70 -24.03
CA GLU A 397 18.78 6.98 -23.77
C GLU A 397 19.85 6.79 -22.68
N PRO A 398 21.08 7.31 -22.84
CA PRO A 398 22.05 7.30 -21.75
C PRO A 398 21.40 8.05 -20.57
N PRO A 399 21.27 7.42 -19.40
CA PRO A 399 20.54 8.02 -18.31
C PRO A 399 21.31 9.28 -17.88
N GLY A 400 20.73 10.44 -18.14
CA GLY A 400 21.04 11.61 -17.34
C GLY A 400 20.87 11.26 -15.86
N ARG A 401 21.65 11.90 -14.99
CA ARG A 401 21.61 11.63 -13.55
C ARG A 401 20.20 11.77 -12.96
N LEU A 402 19.38 12.66 -13.53
CA LEU A 402 17.96 12.83 -13.21
C LEU A 402 17.08 12.51 -14.42
N ARG A 403 15.97 11.80 -14.18
CA ARG A 403 14.90 11.59 -15.16
C ARG A 403 13.52 11.58 -14.49
N ILE A 404 12.55 12.29 -15.06
CA ILE A 404 11.17 12.36 -14.57
C ILE A 404 10.23 11.75 -15.61
N GLU A 405 9.59 10.65 -15.23
CA GLU A 405 8.69 9.90 -16.10
C GLU A 405 7.26 9.97 -15.60
N VAL A 406 6.36 10.41 -16.49
CA VAL A 406 4.93 10.37 -16.18
C VAL A 406 4.35 9.03 -16.61
N VAL A 407 3.92 8.24 -15.63
CA VAL A 407 3.37 6.89 -15.84
C VAL A 407 1.88 6.88 -15.61
N VAL A 408 1.14 6.52 -16.66
CA VAL A 408 -0.28 6.20 -16.61
C VAL A 408 -0.40 4.69 -16.45
N ASN A 409 -0.98 4.25 -15.33
CA ASN A 409 -1.24 2.83 -15.07
C ASN A 409 -2.43 2.32 -15.90
N ASP A 410 -2.55 1.00 -16.00
CA ASP A 410 -3.70 0.34 -16.62
C ASP A 410 -5.03 0.91 -16.06
N PRO A 411 -5.94 1.44 -16.91
CA PRO A 411 -7.22 2.00 -16.48
C PRO A 411 -8.09 1.04 -15.66
N ALA A 412 -7.90 -0.27 -15.82
CA ALA A 412 -8.54 -1.28 -14.97
C ALA A 412 -8.14 -1.22 -13.51
N LYS A 413 -7.04 -0.52 -13.20
CA LYS A 413 -6.45 -0.49 -11.87
C LYS A 413 -6.82 0.73 -11.04
N ARG A 414 -7.62 1.69 -11.52
CA ARG A 414 -8.08 2.83 -10.68
C ARG A 414 -6.93 3.54 -9.92
N GLN A 415 -5.74 3.59 -10.51
CA GLN A 415 -4.57 4.21 -9.88
C GLN A 415 -4.38 5.62 -10.41
N SER A 416 -3.81 6.49 -9.57
CA SER A 416 -3.39 7.81 -10.01
C SER A 416 -2.28 7.71 -11.06
N VAL A 417 -2.22 8.73 -11.91
CA VAL A 417 -1.04 8.99 -12.75
C VAL A 417 0.09 9.43 -11.84
N GLN A 418 1.28 8.84 -12.01
CA GLN A 418 2.44 9.07 -11.16
C GLN A 418 3.51 9.87 -11.91
N ALA A 419 4.16 10.81 -11.23
CA ALA A 419 5.43 11.39 -11.69
C ALA A 419 6.57 10.60 -11.02
N ARG A 420 7.15 9.64 -11.73
CA ARG A 420 8.23 8.79 -11.24
C ARG A 420 9.56 9.49 -11.45
N ILE A 421 10.23 9.83 -10.36
CA ILE A 421 11.55 10.45 -10.37
C ILE A 421 12.60 9.35 -10.28
N LEU A 422 13.47 9.28 -11.28
CA LEU A 422 14.59 8.37 -11.36
C LEU A 422 15.89 9.16 -11.13
N VAL A 423 16.73 8.68 -10.22
CA VAL A 423 18.10 9.18 -10.02
C VAL A 423 19.05 8.04 -10.33
N ASP A 424 19.99 8.26 -11.24
CA ASP A 424 20.90 7.23 -11.75
C ASP A 424 20.13 5.99 -12.29
N GLY A 425 18.99 6.23 -12.93
CA GLY A 425 18.09 5.18 -13.44
C GLY A 425 17.34 4.38 -12.35
N ARG A 426 17.46 4.75 -11.07
CA ARG A 426 16.76 4.11 -9.94
C ARG A 426 15.59 4.97 -9.45
N PRO A 427 14.40 4.39 -9.20
CA PRO A 427 13.24 5.15 -8.75
C PRO A 427 13.40 5.64 -7.32
N LEU A 428 13.42 6.96 -7.15
CA LEU A 428 13.73 7.62 -5.90
C LEU A 428 12.73 7.30 -4.78
N ILE A 429 11.44 7.38 -5.10
CA ILE A 429 10.35 7.26 -4.10
C ILE A 429 10.26 5.84 -3.53
N PRO A 430 10.11 4.76 -4.32
CA PRO A 430 10.09 3.41 -3.74
C PRO A 430 11.43 3.01 -3.08
N ALA A 431 12.56 3.66 -3.43
CA ALA A 431 13.83 3.43 -2.77
C ALA A 431 13.88 4.07 -1.37
N ALA A 432 13.48 5.34 -1.24
CA ALA A 432 13.63 6.15 -0.03
C ALA A 432 12.35 6.27 0.84
N PHE A 433 11.17 6.19 0.23
CA PHE A 433 9.87 6.34 0.88
C PHE A 433 8.88 5.29 0.38
N ARG A 434 8.96 4.09 0.96
CA ARG A 434 8.20 2.95 0.45
C ARG A 434 6.75 2.85 0.98
N ILE A 435 6.30 3.81 1.82
CA ILE A 435 4.97 3.85 2.48
C ILE A 435 3.91 4.66 1.69
N GLY A 436 4.21 5.10 0.47
CA GLY A 436 3.22 5.80 -0.33
C GLY A 436 3.64 6.01 -1.76
N ALA A 437 2.67 6.41 -2.58
CA ALA A 437 2.87 6.68 -3.99
C ALA A 437 3.48 8.06 -4.26
N ALA A 438 4.14 8.16 -5.42
CA ALA A 438 4.53 9.45 -5.98
C ALA A 438 3.31 10.33 -6.23
N LEU A 439 3.42 11.62 -5.92
CA LEU A 439 2.42 12.60 -6.28
C LEU A 439 2.30 12.73 -7.80
N GLY A 440 1.11 13.09 -8.25
CA GLY A 440 0.82 13.17 -9.68
C GLY A 440 1.56 14.32 -10.36
N PRO A 441 1.71 14.26 -11.70
CA PRO A 441 2.41 15.29 -12.49
C PRO A 441 1.81 16.69 -12.29
N ALA A 442 0.49 16.78 -12.12
CA ALA A 442 -0.19 18.06 -11.90
C ALA A 442 0.18 18.76 -10.57
N TYR A 443 0.79 18.05 -9.63
CA TYR A 443 1.29 18.62 -8.38
C TYR A 443 2.78 18.93 -8.47
N VAL A 444 3.55 18.04 -9.09
CA VAL A 444 5.02 18.06 -9.09
C VAL A 444 5.59 18.91 -10.21
N LEU A 445 5.00 18.84 -11.42
CA LEU A 445 5.49 19.52 -12.62
C LEU A 445 4.77 20.86 -12.88
N ASP A 446 3.45 20.91 -12.69
CA ASP A 446 2.71 22.16 -12.92
C ASP A 446 3.21 23.30 -12.02
N GLY A 447 3.31 24.51 -12.60
CA GLY A 447 3.71 25.71 -11.87
C GLY A 447 5.21 25.78 -11.54
N GLY A 448 6.04 24.95 -12.17
CA GLY A 448 7.50 25.06 -12.08
C GLY A 448 8.08 24.72 -10.71
N LYS A 449 7.39 23.91 -9.89
CA LYS A 449 7.82 23.64 -8.51
C LYS A 449 9.19 23.01 -8.43
N LEU A 450 9.56 22.15 -9.38
CA LEU A 450 10.88 21.53 -9.43
C LEU A 450 11.96 22.43 -10.04
N ARG A 451 11.63 23.57 -10.66
CA ARG A 451 12.65 24.46 -11.23
C ARG A 451 13.56 25.00 -10.12
N ALA A 452 14.86 24.92 -10.30
CA ALA A 452 15.80 25.54 -9.38
C ALA A 452 15.74 27.06 -9.55
N THR A 453 15.72 27.79 -8.44
CA THR A 453 15.81 29.26 -8.43
C THR A 453 16.85 29.70 -7.42
N ALA A 454 17.17 30.99 -7.40
CA ALA A 454 18.05 31.58 -6.39
C ALA A 454 17.58 31.27 -4.96
N GLU A 455 16.27 31.35 -4.69
CA GLU A 455 15.73 30.96 -3.39
C GLU A 455 15.53 29.44 -3.28
N PRO A 456 16.00 28.80 -2.19
CA PRO A 456 15.71 27.40 -1.91
C PRO A 456 14.22 27.15 -1.77
N ARG A 457 13.75 26.03 -2.32
CA ARG A 457 12.32 25.67 -2.30
C ARG A 457 12.10 24.24 -1.84
N THR A 458 11.07 24.02 -1.03
CA THR A 458 10.69 22.67 -0.59
C THR A 458 9.50 22.18 -1.41
N VAL A 459 9.63 20.98 -1.98
CA VAL A 459 8.60 20.33 -2.80
C VAL A 459 8.27 18.97 -2.23
N GLN A 460 6.98 18.71 -2.00
CA GLN A 460 6.51 17.39 -1.62
C GLN A 460 6.52 16.46 -2.85
N LEU A 461 7.13 15.28 -2.71
CA LEU A 461 7.24 14.28 -3.78
C LEU A 461 6.30 13.09 -3.58
N ALA A 462 6.06 12.67 -2.34
CA ALA A 462 5.16 11.57 -1.99
C ALA A 462 4.51 11.79 -0.63
N VAL A 463 3.33 11.20 -0.42
CA VAL A 463 2.63 11.20 0.88
C VAL A 463 2.23 9.76 1.18
N ALA A 464 2.26 9.37 2.44
CA ALA A 464 1.79 8.05 2.83
C ALA A 464 0.29 7.87 2.53
N ASP A 465 -0.13 6.65 2.22
CA ASP A 465 -1.51 6.35 1.84
C ASP A 465 -2.51 6.62 2.99
N CYS A 466 -2.02 6.54 4.23
CA CYS A 466 -2.72 6.86 5.48
C CYS A 466 -2.86 8.38 5.76
N ALA A 467 -2.38 9.24 4.86
CA ALA A 467 -2.14 10.69 4.99
C ALA A 467 -0.85 11.08 5.74
N GLU A 468 -0.39 12.31 5.45
CA GLU A 468 0.85 12.88 5.99
C GLU A 468 0.87 12.90 7.52
N GLY A 469 -0.25 13.24 8.15
CA GLY A 469 -0.36 13.27 9.61
C GLY A 469 -0.21 11.90 10.30
N CYS A 470 -0.37 10.79 9.58
CA CYS A 470 -0.36 9.43 10.14
C CYS A 470 0.97 8.70 9.92
N CYS A 471 1.51 8.68 8.70
CA CYS A 471 2.77 7.99 8.40
C CYS A 471 3.80 8.88 7.71
N GLY A 472 3.53 10.18 7.62
CA GLY A 472 4.46 11.17 7.11
C GLY A 472 4.41 11.38 5.61
N GLY A 473 5.40 12.11 5.13
CA GLY A 473 5.58 12.44 3.73
C GLY A 473 7.05 12.42 3.34
N PHE A 474 7.31 12.50 2.04
CA PHE A 474 8.64 12.60 1.47
C PHE A 474 8.72 13.81 0.54
N GLY A 475 9.66 14.70 0.82
CA GLY A 475 9.88 15.93 0.08
C GLY A 475 11.36 16.17 -0.18
N VAL A 476 11.62 17.20 -0.97
CA VAL A 476 12.97 17.64 -1.35
C VAL A 476 13.09 19.14 -1.17
N THR A 477 14.24 19.61 -0.68
CA THR A 477 14.62 21.02 -0.78
C THR A 477 15.60 21.18 -1.93
N ILE A 478 15.28 22.07 -2.87
CA ILE A 478 16.02 22.30 -4.10
C ILE A 478 16.74 23.64 -3.94
N ARG A 479 18.06 23.65 -4.11
CA ARG A 479 18.90 24.86 -4.06
C ARG A 479 19.83 24.90 -5.27
N HIS A 480 20.09 26.09 -5.78
CA HIS A 480 21.13 26.32 -6.77
C HIS A 480 22.41 26.74 -6.04
N ASP A 481 23.49 25.97 -6.18
CA ASP A 481 24.83 26.36 -5.72
C ASP A 481 25.45 27.23 -6.82
N ALA A 482 25.21 28.54 -6.75
CA ALA A 482 25.95 29.55 -7.51
C ALA A 482 26.66 30.57 -6.61
N ASP A 483 26.43 30.50 -5.28
CA ASP A 483 26.86 31.55 -4.35
C ASP A 483 28.31 31.39 -3.84
N ASP A 484 28.98 30.26 -4.13
CA ASP A 484 30.37 29.99 -3.72
C ASP A 484 31.39 30.06 -4.88
N ALA A 485 30.94 30.29 -6.12
CA ALA A 485 31.79 30.32 -7.31
C ALA A 485 32.27 31.76 -7.62
N ASP A 486 33.35 32.18 -6.98
CA ASP A 486 34.13 33.37 -7.41
C ASP A 486 34.84 33.13 -8.77
N ASP A 487 34.81 31.90 -9.30
CA ASP A 487 35.39 31.51 -10.58
C ASP A 487 34.31 31.29 -11.66
N ALA A 488 34.38 32.10 -12.73
CA ALA A 488 33.43 32.10 -13.85
C ALA A 488 33.44 30.81 -14.72
N ASP A 489 34.32 29.85 -14.41
CA ASP A 489 34.45 28.57 -15.12
C ASP A 489 33.82 27.38 -14.34
N GLU A 490 33.25 27.61 -13.15
CA GLU A 490 32.60 26.53 -12.38
C GLU A 490 31.17 26.26 -12.88
N VAL A 491 30.90 25.00 -13.21
CA VAL A 491 29.58 24.55 -13.69
C VAL A 491 28.62 24.55 -12.51
N GLY A 492 27.62 25.45 -12.54
CA GLY A 492 26.63 25.57 -11.46
C GLY A 492 25.93 24.25 -11.16
N GLU A 493 25.77 23.93 -9.87
CA GLU A 493 25.13 22.70 -9.43
C GLU A 493 23.74 22.95 -8.82
N VAL A 494 22.81 22.03 -9.05
CA VAL A 494 21.53 21.97 -8.32
C VAL A 494 21.62 20.89 -7.26
N VAL A 495 21.39 21.28 -6.01
CA VAL A 495 21.44 20.40 -4.84
C VAL A 495 20.02 20.04 -4.40
N TRP A 496 19.77 18.74 -4.25
CA TRP A 496 18.55 18.19 -3.68
C TRP A 496 18.84 17.62 -2.29
N GLU A 497 18.23 18.21 -1.27
CA GLU A 497 18.23 17.69 0.09
C GLU A 497 16.91 16.98 0.38
N LEU A 498 16.95 15.65 0.41
CA LEU A 498 15.77 14.83 0.62
C LEU A 498 15.41 14.75 2.10
N ARG A 499 14.12 14.88 2.39
CA ARG A 499 13.59 14.87 3.75
C ARG A 499 12.36 13.98 3.85
N ARG A 500 12.34 13.17 4.91
CA ARG A 500 11.17 12.42 5.33
C ARG A 500 10.54 13.12 6.53
N THR A 501 9.30 13.58 6.37
CA THR A 501 8.49 14.07 7.48
C THR A 501 7.96 12.85 8.23
N LEU A 502 8.16 12.77 9.54
CA LEU A 502 7.56 11.75 10.39
C LEU A 502 6.24 12.27 10.99
N PRO A 503 5.29 11.39 11.34
CA PRO A 503 4.02 11.82 11.92
C PRO A 503 4.22 12.52 13.27
N TRP A 504 3.55 13.65 13.44
CA TRP A 504 3.50 14.46 14.67
C TRP A 504 3.13 13.65 15.93
N SER A 505 2.37 12.57 15.76
CA SER A 505 1.91 11.68 16.84
C SER A 505 2.97 10.67 17.32
N LYS A 506 4.18 10.67 16.74
CA LYS A 506 5.33 9.89 17.21
C LYS A 506 6.61 10.72 17.20
N PRO A 507 6.78 11.67 18.14
CA PRO A 507 8.05 12.38 18.30
C PRO A 507 9.22 11.40 18.52
N ASP A 508 9.00 10.24 19.14
CA ASP A 508 10.07 9.25 19.39
C ASP A 508 10.43 8.37 18.16
N ALA A 509 9.79 8.55 17.00
CA ALA A 509 10.25 7.94 15.75
C ALA A 509 11.54 8.60 15.19
N LEU A 510 12.05 9.62 15.89
CA LEU A 510 13.29 10.36 15.64
C LEU A 510 14.55 9.48 15.60
N GLU A 511 14.54 8.24 16.09
CA GLU A 511 15.71 7.34 16.02
C GLU A 511 16.01 6.83 14.60
N LEU A 512 15.12 7.02 13.61
CA LEU A 512 15.45 6.82 12.20
C LEU A 512 16.17 8.03 11.57
N GLY A 513 16.23 9.16 12.28
CA GLY A 513 16.76 10.44 11.79
C GLY A 513 16.07 10.95 10.51
N PRO A 514 16.19 12.23 10.17
CA PRO A 514 16.07 12.61 8.77
C PRO A 514 17.22 11.92 8.03
N VAL A 515 16.93 10.90 7.22
CA VAL A 515 17.89 10.42 6.23
C VAL A 515 18.02 11.53 5.19
N LEU A 516 18.98 12.42 5.40
CA LEU A 516 19.37 13.44 4.44
C LEU A 516 20.19 12.76 3.35
N LEU A 517 19.50 12.32 2.31
CA LEU A 517 20.14 11.95 1.06
C LEU A 517 20.33 13.24 0.27
N THR A 518 21.58 13.57 -0.05
CA THR A 518 21.93 14.72 -0.87
C THR A 518 22.26 14.22 -2.28
N HIS A 519 21.58 14.77 -3.28
CA HIS A 519 21.93 14.57 -4.69
C HIS A 519 22.35 15.89 -5.30
N ARG A 520 23.34 15.83 -6.19
CA ARG A 520 23.85 16.99 -6.94
C ARG A 520 23.61 16.75 -8.41
N PHE A 521 23.23 17.78 -9.15
CA PHE A 521 23.00 17.69 -10.58
C PHE A 521 23.70 18.85 -11.26
N ASP A 522 24.23 18.59 -12.45
CA ASP A 522 24.60 19.65 -13.38
C ASP A 522 23.36 20.52 -13.66
N SER A 523 23.46 21.83 -13.47
CA SER A 523 22.33 22.77 -13.60
C SER A 523 21.71 22.75 -15.00
N ALA A 524 22.52 22.73 -16.05
CA ALA A 524 22.02 22.74 -17.42
C ALA A 524 21.27 21.44 -17.76
N ALA A 525 21.79 20.29 -17.36
CA ALA A 525 21.15 18.99 -17.52
C ALA A 525 19.87 18.89 -16.68
N TYR A 526 19.89 19.44 -15.47
CA TYR A 526 18.72 19.52 -14.60
C TYR A 526 17.59 20.32 -15.25
N ASP A 527 17.88 21.54 -15.69
CA ASP A 527 16.88 22.43 -16.29
C ASP A 527 16.35 21.90 -17.61
N ALA A 528 17.22 21.28 -18.44
CA ALA A 528 16.80 20.61 -19.67
C ALA A 528 15.81 19.46 -19.38
N GLU A 529 16.07 18.68 -18.34
CA GLU A 529 15.19 17.58 -17.94
C GLU A 529 13.85 18.08 -17.36
N ILE A 530 13.86 19.12 -16.52
CA ILE A 530 12.62 19.74 -16.01
C ILE A 530 11.80 20.30 -17.18
N ALA A 531 12.41 21.04 -18.10
CA ALA A 531 11.74 21.59 -19.26
C ALA A 531 11.14 20.49 -20.16
N ARG A 532 11.89 19.41 -20.39
CA ARG A 532 11.39 18.24 -21.14
C ARG A 532 10.19 17.59 -20.44
N ALA A 533 10.27 17.37 -19.13
CA ALA A 533 9.22 16.73 -18.35
C ALA A 533 7.94 17.58 -18.28
N GLU A 534 8.08 18.90 -18.14
CA GLU A 534 6.96 19.85 -18.18
C GLU A 534 6.30 19.90 -19.56
N ALA A 535 7.09 19.84 -20.65
CA ALA A 535 6.58 19.88 -22.02
C ALA A 535 5.98 18.54 -22.49
N ASP A 536 6.32 17.40 -21.86
CA ASP A 536 5.72 16.11 -22.22
C ASP A 536 4.26 16.04 -21.76
N HIS A 537 3.35 16.21 -22.72
CA HIS A 537 1.92 15.99 -22.54
C HIS A 537 1.39 14.77 -23.30
N SER A 538 2.27 13.96 -23.89
CA SER A 538 1.86 12.81 -24.72
C SER A 538 1.21 11.66 -23.92
N TRP A 539 1.33 11.71 -22.59
CA TRP A 539 0.63 10.82 -21.66
C TRP A 539 -0.79 11.28 -21.31
N SER A 540 -1.12 12.56 -21.54
CA SER A 540 -2.43 13.13 -21.22
C SER A 540 -3.49 12.64 -22.21
N TRP A 541 -4.74 12.70 -21.78
CA TRP A 541 -5.92 12.46 -22.62
C TRP A 541 -6.85 13.69 -22.53
N PRO A 542 -7.82 13.86 -23.43
CA PRO A 542 -8.49 15.16 -23.64
C PRO A 542 -9.10 15.73 -22.36
N ALA A 543 -9.89 14.95 -21.59
CA ALA A 543 -10.45 15.39 -20.31
C ALA A 543 -9.37 15.84 -19.31
N ARG A 544 -8.20 15.19 -19.26
CA ARG A 544 -7.14 15.61 -18.34
C ARG A 544 -6.43 16.88 -18.80
N THR A 545 -6.26 17.05 -20.12
CA THR A 545 -5.78 18.29 -20.72
C THR A 545 -6.76 19.43 -20.42
N LEU A 546 -8.06 19.19 -20.56
CA LEU A 546 -9.11 20.14 -20.17
C LEU A 546 -8.99 20.57 -18.71
N ALA A 547 -8.86 19.61 -17.78
CA ALA A 547 -8.70 19.91 -16.35
C ALA A 547 -7.48 20.80 -16.07
N ARG A 548 -6.35 20.54 -16.75
CA ARG A 548 -5.14 21.35 -16.66
C ARG A 548 -5.37 22.78 -17.18
N LEU A 549 -5.93 22.93 -18.38
CA LEU A 549 -6.18 24.23 -19.00
C LEU A 549 -7.16 25.08 -18.17
N ILE A 550 -8.18 24.47 -17.56
CA ILE A 550 -9.09 25.18 -16.65
C ILE A 550 -8.33 25.64 -15.39
N LYS A 551 -7.46 24.79 -14.82
CA LYS A 551 -6.65 25.15 -13.65
C LYS A 551 -5.69 26.30 -13.94
N GLU A 552 -5.04 26.29 -15.11
CA GLU A 552 -4.18 27.38 -15.58
C GLU A 552 -4.97 28.66 -15.78
N GLY A 553 -6.10 28.62 -16.50
CA GLY A 553 -6.93 29.80 -16.72
C GLY A 553 -7.50 30.41 -15.44
N LEU A 554 -7.78 29.60 -14.41
CA LEU A 554 -8.18 30.08 -13.09
C LEU A 554 -7.03 30.62 -12.24
N ALA A 555 -5.79 30.18 -12.48
CA ALA A 555 -4.60 30.76 -11.85
C ALA A 555 -4.27 32.12 -12.48
N GLU A 556 -4.47 32.27 -13.79
CA GLU A 556 -4.32 33.54 -14.51
C GLU A 556 -5.43 34.55 -14.18
N LYS A 557 -6.65 34.06 -13.89
CA LYS A 557 -7.86 34.87 -13.67
C LYS A 557 -8.55 34.51 -12.35
N PRO A 558 -7.91 34.76 -11.19
CA PRO A 558 -8.47 34.41 -9.89
C PRO A 558 -9.82 35.10 -9.61
N GLU A 559 -10.05 36.27 -10.20
CA GLU A 559 -11.28 37.07 -10.06
C GLU A 559 -12.54 36.34 -10.53
N LEU A 560 -12.41 35.34 -11.40
CA LEU A 560 -13.53 34.52 -11.88
C LEU A 560 -14.23 33.75 -10.75
N LEU A 561 -13.51 33.38 -9.68
CA LEU A 561 -14.09 32.72 -8.51
C LEU A 561 -14.29 33.69 -7.34
N SER A 562 -13.36 34.63 -7.13
CA SER A 562 -13.45 35.58 -6.01
C SER A 562 -14.72 36.44 -6.08
N ARG A 563 -15.20 36.79 -7.29
CA ARG A 563 -16.47 37.51 -7.47
C ARG A 563 -17.70 36.79 -6.94
N TRP A 564 -17.62 35.47 -6.80
CA TRP A 564 -18.69 34.61 -6.26
C TRP A 564 -18.46 34.24 -4.78
N GLY A 565 -17.38 34.73 -4.16
CA GLY A 565 -16.96 34.35 -2.81
C GLY A 565 -16.48 32.90 -2.73
N LEU A 566 -15.85 32.40 -3.79
CA LEU A 566 -15.39 31.02 -3.91
C LEU A 566 -13.87 30.95 -4.07
N GLU A 567 -13.29 29.88 -3.55
CA GLU A 567 -11.92 29.47 -3.79
C GLU A 567 -11.86 28.22 -4.66
N ARG A 568 -10.75 28.08 -5.39
CA ARG A 568 -10.46 26.90 -6.20
C ARG A 568 -10.16 25.71 -5.29
N GLY A 569 -11.03 24.71 -5.31
CA GLY A 569 -10.76 23.39 -4.75
C GLY A 569 -10.06 22.47 -5.77
N ARG A 570 -10.50 21.21 -5.82
CA ARG A 570 -9.93 20.19 -6.70
C ARG A 570 -10.42 20.37 -8.13
N ILE A 571 -9.51 20.37 -9.11
CA ILE A 571 -9.83 20.29 -10.55
C ILE A 571 -8.99 19.15 -11.12
N ALA A 572 -9.62 18.02 -11.42
CA ALA A 572 -8.94 16.82 -11.90
C ALA A 572 -9.92 15.84 -12.56
N THR A 573 -9.40 14.87 -13.29
CA THR A 573 -10.17 13.69 -13.69
C THR A 573 -10.23 12.67 -12.55
N ASP A 574 -11.41 12.09 -12.30
CA ASP A 574 -11.51 10.88 -11.47
C ASP A 574 -10.90 9.70 -12.24
N PHE A 575 -10.10 8.87 -11.58
CA PHE A 575 -9.57 7.64 -12.17
C PHE A 575 -10.69 6.63 -12.51
N SER A 576 -11.84 6.73 -11.85
CA SER A 576 -13.01 5.86 -12.12
C SER A 576 -13.82 6.33 -13.33
N ASP A 577 -13.67 7.58 -13.73
CA ASP A 577 -14.35 8.19 -14.88
C ASP A 577 -13.37 9.12 -15.60
N PRO A 578 -12.38 8.55 -16.32
CA PRO A 578 -11.28 9.33 -16.87
C PRO A 578 -11.74 10.39 -17.88
N ASP A 579 -12.91 10.19 -18.49
CA ASP A 579 -13.49 11.10 -19.47
C ASP A 579 -14.30 12.25 -18.82
N VAL A 580 -14.28 12.36 -17.49
CA VAL A 580 -14.95 13.42 -16.73
C VAL A 580 -13.96 14.23 -15.90
N VAL A 581 -14.01 15.54 -16.09
CA VAL A 581 -13.37 16.52 -15.21
C VAL A 581 -14.30 16.81 -14.04
N GLU A 582 -13.81 16.57 -12.83
CA GLU A 582 -14.43 16.98 -11.58
C GLU A 582 -13.78 18.28 -11.11
N MET A 583 -14.62 19.28 -10.87
CA MET A 583 -14.24 20.55 -10.28
C MET A 583 -14.95 20.72 -8.95
N THR A 584 -14.23 21.14 -7.93
CA THR A 584 -14.75 21.50 -6.62
C THR A 584 -14.38 22.94 -6.33
N PHE A 585 -15.35 23.72 -5.88
CA PHE A 585 -15.17 25.08 -5.39
C PHE A 585 -15.48 25.11 -3.90
N LEU A 586 -14.68 25.84 -3.14
CA LEU A 586 -14.79 25.95 -1.69
C LEU A 586 -15.33 27.33 -1.34
N ARG A 587 -16.28 27.40 -0.41
CA ARG A 587 -16.61 28.66 0.24
C ARG A 587 -15.86 28.73 1.57
N LEU A 588 -14.98 29.70 1.72
CA LEU A 588 -14.39 30.00 3.03
C LEU A 588 -15.40 30.77 3.88
N PRO A 589 -15.38 30.57 5.21
CA PRO A 589 -16.13 31.41 6.15
C PRO A 589 -15.60 32.84 6.10
N ASP A 590 -16.47 33.84 6.26
CA ASP A 590 -16.05 35.23 6.37
C ASP A 590 -15.21 35.41 7.64
N THR A 591 -13.91 35.68 7.46
CA THR A 591 -12.94 35.87 8.55
C THR A 591 -13.10 37.19 9.29
N GLU A 592 -14.06 38.05 8.90
CA GLU A 592 -14.35 39.32 9.58
C GLU A 592 -15.30 39.19 10.78
N SER A 593 -16.00 38.06 10.95
CA SER A 593 -16.73 37.82 12.20
C SER A 593 -15.72 37.34 13.24
N GLY A 594 -15.35 38.21 14.19
CA GLY A 594 -14.35 37.94 15.26
C GLY A 594 -14.76 36.86 16.28
N ASN A 595 -15.34 35.76 15.82
CA ASN A 595 -15.78 34.65 16.65
C ASN A 595 -14.69 33.55 16.64
N PRO A 596 -14.12 33.15 17.80
CA PRO A 596 -12.99 32.23 17.88
C PRO A 596 -13.38 30.74 17.82
N GLU A 597 -14.60 30.39 17.40
CA GLU A 597 -15.01 28.99 17.20
C GLU A 597 -14.53 28.47 15.83
N PRO A 598 -14.08 27.20 15.74
CA PRO A 598 -13.64 26.63 14.48
C PRO A 598 -14.81 26.62 13.48
N PRO A 599 -14.64 27.14 12.26
CA PRO A 599 -15.75 27.29 11.33
C PRO A 599 -16.29 25.91 10.91
N GLU A 600 -17.53 25.61 11.28
CA GLU A 600 -18.14 24.29 11.08
C GLU A 600 -18.56 23.98 9.63
N ASP A 601 -18.36 24.85 8.63
CA ASP A 601 -19.07 24.69 7.35
C ASP A 601 -18.27 25.11 6.10
N ILE A 602 -17.14 24.44 5.79
CA ILE A 602 -16.55 24.50 4.43
C ILE A 602 -17.54 23.83 3.47
N ARG A 603 -18.23 24.63 2.65
CA ARG A 603 -19.17 24.11 1.65
C ARG A 603 -18.47 23.83 0.32
N HIS A 604 -18.66 22.60 -0.17
CA HIS A 604 -18.11 22.13 -1.44
C HIS A 604 -19.17 22.21 -2.54
N HIS A 605 -18.87 22.92 -3.62
CA HIS A 605 -19.69 22.97 -4.83
C HIS A 605 -19.03 22.16 -5.95
N HIS A 606 -19.77 21.23 -6.56
CA HIS A 606 -19.22 20.26 -7.51
C HIS A 606 -19.73 20.48 -8.93
N TRP A 607 -18.83 20.61 -9.89
CA TRP A 607 -19.12 20.57 -11.32
C TRP A 607 -18.49 19.33 -11.95
N ARG A 608 -19.21 18.69 -12.88
CA ARG A 608 -18.74 17.56 -13.68
C ARG A 608 -18.83 17.93 -15.15
N ILE A 609 -17.72 17.83 -15.88
CA ILE A 609 -17.64 18.19 -17.30
C ILE A 609 -17.16 16.96 -18.05
N ARG A 610 -17.96 16.48 -19.00
CA ARG A 610 -17.59 15.36 -19.86
C ARG A 610 -16.79 15.86 -21.05
N ASP A 611 -15.78 15.10 -21.42
CA ASP A 611 -15.19 15.18 -22.75
C ASP A 611 -16.27 14.87 -23.79
N ASP A 612 -16.58 15.86 -24.63
CA ASP A 612 -17.57 15.79 -25.70
C ASP A 612 -16.93 15.59 -27.09
N GLY A 613 -15.61 15.37 -27.12
CA GLY A 613 -14.82 15.22 -28.34
C GLY A 613 -14.39 16.55 -28.97
N THR A 614 -14.78 17.70 -28.42
CA THR A 614 -14.22 18.99 -28.85
C THR A 614 -12.76 19.14 -28.41
N PRO A 615 -11.94 19.95 -29.11
CA PRO A 615 -10.58 20.23 -28.67
C PRO A 615 -10.56 20.76 -27.22
N PRO A 616 -9.72 20.21 -26.33
CA PRO A 616 -9.67 20.59 -24.92
C PRO A 616 -9.54 22.11 -24.68
N GLU A 617 -8.85 22.82 -25.57
CA GLU A 617 -8.65 24.27 -25.54
C GLU A 617 -9.97 25.03 -25.70
N ALA A 618 -10.80 24.61 -26.68
CA ALA A 618 -12.10 25.21 -26.92
C ALA A 618 -13.07 24.93 -25.76
N GLN A 619 -13.03 23.70 -25.24
CA GLN A 619 -13.87 23.31 -24.11
C GLN A 619 -13.45 24.05 -22.83
N ALA A 620 -12.15 24.19 -22.56
CA ALA A 620 -11.63 24.95 -21.41
C ALA A 620 -12.05 26.42 -21.49
N ALA A 621 -11.90 27.06 -22.66
CA ALA A 621 -12.31 28.44 -22.88
C ALA A 621 -13.82 28.63 -22.64
N ALA A 622 -14.66 27.68 -23.09
CA ALA A 622 -16.10 27.72 -22.85
C ALA A 622 -16.43 27.61 -21.35
N VAL A 623 -15.71 26.77 -20.60
CA VAL A 623 -15.89 26.61 -19.15
C VAL A 623 -15.48 27.87 -18.39
N LEU A 624 -14.34 28.47 -18.74
CA LEU A 624 -13.87 29.72 -18.11
C LEU A 624 -14.80 30.90 -18.42
N ARG A 625 -15.28 31.02 -19.66
CA ARG A 625 -16.30 32.02 -20.03
C ARG A 625 -17.57 31.83 -19.20
N ARG A 626 -18.02 30.58 -19.06
CA ARG A 626 -19.19 30.28 -18.25
C ARG A 626 -19.01 30.68 -16.78
N LEU A 627 -17.84 30.44 -16.17
CA LEU A 627 -17.55 30.89 -14.81
C LEU A 627 -17.58 32.43 -14.66
N ALA A 628 -17.34 33.16 -15.75
CA ALA A 628 -17.46 34.62 -15.78
C ALA A 628 -18.92 35.11 -15.83
N GLU A 629 -19.83 34.29 -16.35
CA GLU A 629 -21.22 34.66 -16.64
C GLU A 629 -22.22 34.07 -15.62
N GLU A 630 -21.94 32.88 -15.09
CA GLU A 630 -22.85 32.10 -14.25
C GLU A 630 -22.26 31.83 -12.85
N ASP A 631 -23.10 31.95 -11.81
CA ASP A 631 -22.72 31.56 -10.45
C ASP A 631 -22.59 30.03 -10.35
N PRO A 632 -21.40 29.49 -9.97
CA PRO A 632 -21.18 28.05 -9.85
C PRO A 632 -22.14 27.33 -8.89
N ARG A 633 -22.71 28.07 -7.93
CA ARG A 633 -23.64 27.57 -6.91
C ARG A 633 -25.06 27.36 -7.42
N SER A 634 -25.43 28.02 -8.52
CA SER A 634 -26.80 27.98 -9.06
C SER A 634 -27.19 26.61 -9.63
N ARG A 635 -26.22 25.70 -9.79
CA ARG A 635 -26.45 24.35 -10.30
C ARG A 635 -26.63 23.34 -9.17
N PRO A 636 -27.69 22.50 -9.19
CA PRO A 636 -27.69 21.29 -8.37
C PRO A 636 -26.53 20.38 -8.80
N PRO A 637 -26.00 19.52 -7.91
CA PRO A 637 -25.03 18.50 -8.28
C PRO A 637 -25.67 17.58 -9.33
N GLN A 638 -25.40 17.83 -10.62
CA GLN A 638 -26.07 17.14 -11.71
C GLN A 638 -25.56 15.69 -11.82
N GLU A 639 -26.43 14.73 -11.49
CA GLU A 639 -26.42 13.43 -12.15
C GLU A 639 -26.89 13.64 -13.60
N ALA A 640 -26.08 13.11 -14.52
CA ALA A 640 -26.20 13.17 -15.98
C ALA A 640 -27.60 13.44 -16.55
N THR A 641 -27.73 14.52 -17.32
CA THR A 641 -28.63 14.56 -18.48
C THR A 641 -27.88 15.09 -19.69
N ALA A 642 -27.83 14.25 -20.73
CA ALA A 642 -27.52 14.67 -22.08
C ALA A 642 -28.82 15.24 -22.68
N ALA A 643 -28.80 16.51 -23.06
CA ALA A 643 -29.73 17.17 -23.98
C ALA A 643 -29.05 18.51 -24.34
N THR A 644 -29.09 19.05 -25.55
CA THR A 644 -30.17 19.04 -26.53
C THR A 644 -29.58 19.51 -27.87
N ALA A 645 -29.79 18.78 -28.95
CA ALA A 645 -29.62 19.30 -30.30
C ALA A 645 -30.96 19.86 -30.76
N GLN A 646 -31.01 21.20 -30.91
CA GLN A 646 -31.83 22.00 -31.82
C GLN A 646 -33.27 21.54 -32.15
N GLU A 647 -34.25 22.21 -31.54
CA GLU A 647 -35.53 22.54 -32.16
C GLU A 647 -35.37 23.79 -33.05
N ALA A 648 -35.87 23.72 -34.29
CA ALA A 648 -36.20 24.87 -35.13
C ALA A 648 -37.73 24.84 -35.38
N PRO A 649 -38.44 25.99 -35.44
CA PRO A 649 -39.89 25.99 -35.39
C PRO A 649 -40.57 25.97 -36.78
N ALA A 650 -41.66 25.19 -36.81
CA ALA A 650 -42.99 25.41 -37.43
C ALA A 650 -43.13 25.85 -38.89
N GLN A 651 -43.93 25.10 -39.67
CA GLN A 651 -45.28 25.52 -40.09
C GLN A 651 -46.07 24.38 -40.76
N GLU A 652 -47.32 24.20 -40.28
CA GLU A 652 -48.44 23.37 -40.80
C GLU A 652 -49.24 24.15 -41.88
N PRO A 653 -50.26 23.56 -42.56
CA PRO A 653 -50.95 22.28 -42.29
C PRO A 653 -50.80 21.18 -43.35
#